data_AF-A0A149QZG8-F1
#
_entry.id   AF-A0A149QZG8-F1
#
_cell.length_a   1.000
_cell.length_b   1.000
_cell.length_c   1.000
_cell.angle_alpha   90.00
_cell.angle_beta   90.00
_cell.angle_gamma   90.00
#
_symmetry.space_group_name_H-M   'P 1'
#
loop_
_entity.id
_entity.type
_entity.pdbx_description
1 polymer ?
#
loop_
_entity_poly.entity_id
_entity_poly.type
_entity_poly.pdbx_seq_one_letter_code
_entity_poly.pdbx_strand_id
1 'polypeptide(L)'
;MRDRMPKTRDMTILSEAVCLAGLLHDVGKATSHFQSRLCASVEGRADRQRDILRHEFLSLLAVDALDRCAQEGKPAVKAPGKSDAIIPGQHGHARGHADTIFLERLSVLSGADIREAMGAAMGSKPLARMGLKKTKGGRISVIDADSLSQHPVETIIPGRPVLSAVRYLIMSHHRLPELQDMVSGPRASRFVNLSDVAQDYSLCSGFCDGSNGEDDTLLLRIRTSASRLLEAIRGVPVPDLTEGLLHYGRLSLMLADHEVSGKGFRYTKDLLPVCPAGPWANTDQLKGLDARAFKQGLAAHLKAVGATARMVNRSLFALGQQMPGLRVLDLPESFFEGQTGRFEWQARAVSAAKTVRTDAGFIGVVCGSTGSGKTKACMSIAVALSNPDRIRLTVCLGLRNLTLQTGDAYEKEIGIPSVKMGVRIGSLVHATLHHYTADDVFDGEVGRIERLQGAVDYDDRMSGLALRLSGGGGGKGKCNEAYVGVPVLVATTDGLRGVMGRESGLLHHSLRVMTSDLILDEIDDYSAQDQAALISLVEAAGSYGRRVLISSATTPPATACAIYAAYRRGYSRYARFSGGVDRVDYGFFSDAPNSCQVIRDITVQDFPGAHADCAQVVLHHILATESRRSLKIVHTADLANLTEVYEKIGDAAFELHHGNAVTLDSGQTFSAGLVRLNNTRRVRELAEHLSQKSSADLHVAVLCYHSRFMLASRFRIEAFLNRVCNRKNRRLSVDRMPEMAKVIREARGRDICLLVVATPIAEVGRDNDYDFLVTEPCSYRSLVQATGRVRRHRPERYESVNVAMLDVPLRWHANRALGRNVENPDKDK
;
A
#
# COMPACT_ATOMS: atom_id res chain seq x y z
N MET A 1 5.49 18.41 -10.62
CA MET A 1 6.96 18.30 -10.41
C MET A 1 7.55 17.69 -11.68
N ARG A 2 8.63 18.24 -12.25
CA ARG A 2 9.36 17.51 -13.31
C ARG A 2 10.07 16.35 -12.63
N ASP A 3 9.83 15.10 -13.03
CA ASP A 3 10.56 13.96 -12.47
C ASP A 3 12.05 14.22 -12.68
N ARG A 4 12.77 14.48 -11.58
CA ARG A 4 14.21 14.76 -11.63
C ARG A 4 14.93 13.43 -11.78
N MET A 5 15.76 13.34 -12.81
CA MET A 5 16.65 12.20 -12.97
C MET A 5 17.88 12.40 -12.08
N PRO A 6 18.39 11.34 -11.43
CA PRO A 6 19.66 11.39 -10.71
C PRO A 6 20.79 11.81 -11.66
N LYS A 7 21.95 12.18 -11.10
CA LYS A 7 23.15 12.42 -11.90
C LYS A 7 23.46 11.19 -12.74
N THR A 8 23.89 11.39 -13.99
CA THR A 8 24.18 10.30 -14.95
C THR A 8 25.11 9.23 -14.38
N ARG A 9 26.08 9.64 -13.56
CA ARG A 9 27.00 8.75 -12.84
C ARG A 9 26.27 7.86 -11.83
N ASP A 10 25.45 8.43 -10.97
CA ASP A 10 24.76 7.70 -9.89
C ASP A 10 23.75 6.70 -10.48
N MET A 11 23.06 7.08 -11.56
CA MET A 11 22.22 6.16 -12.35
C MET A 11 23.03 5.01 -12.92
N THR A 12 24.23 5.29 -13.45
CA THR A 12 25.10 4.26 -14.02
C THR A 12 25.55 3.28 -12.95
N ILE A 13 26.02 3.77 -11.81
CA ILE A 13 26.45 2.93 -10.68
C ILE A 13 25.29 2.04 -10.22
N LEU A 14 24.09 2.60 -10.01
CA LEU A 14 22.93 1.83 -9.56
C LEU A 14 22.47 0.81 -10.59
N SER A 15 22.34 1.20 -11.87
CA SER A 15 21.92 0.30 -12.95
C SER A 15 22.90 -0.85 -13.17
N GLU A 16 24.20 -0.60 -13.08
CA GLU A 16 25.22 -1.65 -13.22
C GLU A 16 25.30 -2.53 -11.96
N ALA A 17 25.10 -2.00 -10.75
CA ALA A 17 25.00 -2.80 -9.53
C ALA A 17 23.77 -3.73 -9.54
N VAL A 18 22.63 -3.22 -10.00
CA VAL A 18 21.40 -4.01 -10.20
C VAL A 18 21.61 -5.07 -11.28
N CYS A 19 22.31 -4.75 -12.37
CA CYS A 19 22.66 -5.74 -13.38
C CYS A 19 23.53 -6.85 -12.80
N LEU A 20 24.59 -6.49 -12.08
CA LEU A 20 25.51 -7.43 -11.46
C LEU A 20 24.78 -8.34 -10.46
N ALA A 21 23.88 -7.79 -9.65
CA ALA A 21 23.00 -8.58 -8.79
C ALA A 21 22.15 -9.57 -9.60
N GLY A 22 21.51 -9.12 -10.70
CA GLY A 22 20.72 -10.00 -11.57
C GLY A 22 21.54 -11.12 -12.23
N LEU A 23 22.80 -10.87 -12.58
CA LEU A 23 23.71 -11.89 -13.12
C LEU A 23 24.12 -12.95 -12.09
N LEU A 24 24.00 -12.64 -10.79
CA LEU A 24 24.48 -13.48 -9.69
C LEU A 24 23.37 -14.03 -8.78
N HIS A 25 22.15 -13.50 -8.85
CA HIS A 25 21.10 -13.73 -7.84
C HIS A 25 20.70 -15.20 -7.66
N ASP A 26 20.77 -15.97 -8.74
CA ASP A 26 20.30 -17.36 -8.82
C ASP A 26 21.42 -18.37 -9.12
N VAL A 27 22.68 -17.97 -8.96
CA VAL A 27 23.83 -18.91 -9.12
C VAL A 27 23.71 -20.11 -8.17
N GLY A 28 23.07 -19.94 -7.00
CA GLY A 28 22.72 -21.01 -6.07
C GLY A 28 21.82 -22.11 -6.63
N LYS A 29 21.12 -21.88 -7.76
CA LYS A 29 20.34 -22.91 -8.46
C LYS A 29 21.20 -23.96 -9.16
N ALA A 30 22.51 -23.70 -9.33
CA ALA A 30 23.46 -24.64 -9.93
C ALA A 30 23.83 -25.84 -9.01
N THR A 31 23.10 -26.05 -7.92
CA THR A 31 23.34 -27.16 -6.97
C THR A 31 22.57 -28.42 -7.35
N SER A 32 23.16 -29.58 -7.05
CA SER A 32 22.61 -30.91 -7.36
C SER A 32 21.21 -31.12 -6.76
N HIS A 33 20.97 -30.64 -5.54
CA HIS A 33 19.65 -30.69 -4.90
C HIS A 33 18.60 -29.90 -5.69
N PHE A 34 18.89 -28.65 -6.06
CA PHE A 34 17.95 -27.81 -6.81
C PHE A 34 17.62 -28.42 -8.18
N GLN A 35 18.64 -28.90 -8.91
CA GLN A 35 18.44 -29.53 -10.21
C GLN A 35 17.64 -30.84 -10.11
N SER A 36 17.91 -31.65 -9.09
CA SER A 36 17.16 -32.89 -8.84
C SER A 36 15.68 -32.63 -8.55
N ARG A 37 15.35 -31.52 -7.85
CA ARG A 37 13.96 -31.09 -7.63
C ARG A 37 13.27 -30.65 -8.92
N LEU A 38 13.98 -29.96 -9.81
CA LEU A 38 13.42 -29.63 -11.13
C LEU A 38 13.15 -30.89 -11.96
N CYS A 39 14.10 -31.85 -11.99
CA CYS A 39 13.91 -33.14 -12.66
C CYS A 39 12.69 -33.89 -12.10
N ALA A 40 12.59 -34.02 -10.77
CA ALA A 40 11.45 -34.67 -10.12
C ALA A 40 10.12 -33.97 -10.45
N SER A 41 10.11 -32.63 -10.56
CA SER A 41 8.92 -31.88 -10.98
C SER A 41 8.51 -32.14 -12.43
N VAL A 42 9.47 -32.37 -13.34
CA VAL A 42 9.21 -32.71 -14.75
C VAL A 42 8.71 -34.16 -14.88
N GLU A 43 9.26 -35.07 -14.07
CA GLU A 43 8.86 -36.48 -14.00
C GLU A 43 7.49 -36.73 -13.33
N GLY A 44 6.79 -35.68 -12.89
CA GLY A 44 5.52 -35.79 -12.15
C GLY A 44 5.67 -36.31 -10.72
N ARG A 45 6.91 -36.46 -10.23
CA ARG A 45 7.26 -36.93 -8.88
C ARG A 45 7.48 -35.75 -7.93
N ALA A 46 6.60 -34.76 -7.96
CA ALA A 46 6.81 -33.49 -7.25
C ALA A 46 7.08 -33.72 -5.75
N ASP A 47 8.34 -33.68 -5.36
CA ASP A 47 8.76 -33.85 -3.98
C ASP A 47 8.45 -32.56 -3.21
N ARG A 48 7.73 -32.70 -2.09
CA ARG A 48 7.35 -31.59 -1.21
C ARG A 48 8.47 -31.17 -0.26
N GLN A 49 9.66 -31.77 -0.36
CA GLN A 49 10.82 -31.40 0.44
C GLN A 49 11.19 -29.92 0.26
N ARG A 50 11.36 -29.23 1.39
CA ARG A 50 11.85 -27.84 1.46
C ARG A 50 13.37 -27.85 1.40
N ASP A 51 13.97 -26.88 0.70
CA ASP A 51 15.43 -26.72 0.68
C ASP A 51 15.92 -26.33 2.07
N ILE A 52 16.91 -27.03 2.62
CA ILE A 52 17.58 -26.62 3.86
C ILE A 52 18.18 -25.24 3.68
N LEU A 53 18.91 -24.99 2.60
CA LEU A 53 19.44 -23.69 2.20
C LEU A 53 18.67 -23.19 0.98
N ARG A 54 18.06 -22.02 1.11
CA ARG A 54 17.45 -21.33 -0.02
C ARG A 54 18.50 -20.91 -1.05
N HIS A 55 18.16 -20.99 -2.34
CA HIS A 55 19.11 -20.73 -3.42
C HIS A 55 19.60 -19.28 -3.44
N GLU A 56 18.78 -18.29 -3.05
CA GLU A 56 19.21 -16.89 -2.95
C GLU A 56 20.31 -16.66 -1.91
N PHE A 57 20.33 -17.48 -0.86
CA PHE A 57 21.33 -17.39 0.20
C PHE A 57 22.64 -18.09 -0.20
N LEU A 58 22.55 -19.18 -0.96
CA LEU A 58 23.72 -19.80 -1.59
C LEU A 58 24.41 -18.83 -2.55
N SER A 59 23.63 -18.12 -3.38
CA SER A 59 24.15 -17.06 -4.24
C SER A 59 24.87 -15.96 -3.45
N LEU A 60 24.30 -15.53 -2.32
CA LEU A 60 24.93 -14.55 -1.43
C LEU A 60 26.27 -15.06 -0.87
N LEU A 61 26.32 -16.30 -0.38
CA LEU A 61 27.55 -16.90 0.15
C LEU A 61 28.64 -17.04 -0.93
N ALA A 62 28.24 -17.29 -2.18
CA ALA A 62 29.16 -17.34 -3.32
C ALA A 62 29.78 -15.96 -3.60
N VAL A 63 28.98 -14.89 -3.56
CA VAL A 63 29.49 -13.51 -3.68
C VAL A 63 30.46 -13.19 -2.55
N ASP A 64 30.13 -13.57 -1.32
CA ASP A 64 31.02 -13.36 -0.16
C ASP A 64 32.33 -14.14 -0.29
N ALA A 65 32.30 -15.34 -0.90
CA ALA A 65 33.49 -16.12 -1.19
C ALA A 65 34.36 -15.47 -2.28
N LEU A 66 33.75 -14.97 -3.37
CA LEU A 66 34.45 -14.23 -4.42
C LEU A 66 35.14 -12.99 -3.86
N ASP A 67 34.47 -12.26 -2.97
CA ASP A 67 35.04 -11.10 -2.32
C ASP A 67 36.24 -11.46 -1.42
N ARG A 68 36.11 -12.49 -0.57
CA ARG A 68 37.24 -12.95 0.26
C ARG A 68 38.44 -13.34 -0.59
N CYS A 69 38.23 -14.09 -1.69
CA CYS A 69 39.30 -14.46 -2.60
C CYS A 69 39.97 -13.23 -3.24
N ALA A 70 39.20 -12.18 -3.56
CA ALA A 70 39.73 -10.92 -4.07
C ALA A 70 40.63 -10.22 -3.04
N GLN A 71 40.19 -10.15 -1.77
CA GLN A 71 40.96 -9.50 -0.69
C GLN A 71 42.23 -10.26 -0.32
N GLU A 72 42.22 -11.59 -0.41
CA GLU A 72 43.37 -12.44 -0.06
C GLU A 72 44.45 -12.47 -1.17
N GLY A 73 44.24 -11.80 -2.31
CA GLY A 73 45.24 -11.72 -3.39
C GLY A 73 45.55 -13.07 -4.06
N LYS A 74 44.71 -14.10 -3.84
CA LYS A 74 44.92 -15.44 -4.42
C LYS A 74 44.78 -15.38 -5.94
N PRO A 75 45.72 -15.94 -6.73
CA PRO A 75 45.71 -15.81 -8.18
C PRO A 75 44.42 -16.41 -8.76
N ALA A 76 43.80 -15.74 -9.73
CA ALA A 76 42.95 -16.41 -10.70
C ALA A 76 43.86 -17.41 -11.43
N VAL A 77 43.41 -18.64 -11.60
CA VAL A 77 44.15 -19.74 -12.24
C VAL A 77 45.05 -19.21 -13.37
N LYS A 78 46.35 -19.52 -13.32
CA LYS A 78 47.34 -19.16 -14.35
C LYS A 78 46.75 -19.52 -15.73
N ALA A 79 46.46 -18.51 -16.54
CA ALA A 79 46.23 -18.73 -17.96
C ALA A 79 47.49 -19.41 -18.54
N PRO A 80 47.36 -20.47 -19.34
CA PRO A 80 48.51 -21.07 -19.99
C PRO A 80 49.03 -20.07 -21.03
N GLY A 81 50.18 -19.47 -20.72
CA GLY A 81 50.97 -18.68 -21.66
C GLY A 81 50.53 -17.23 -21.83
N LYS A 82 51.03 -16.35 -20.95
CA LYS A 82 51.65 -15.05 -21.31
C LYS A 82 52.30 -14.44 -20.07
N SER A 83 53.56 -14.06 -20.24
CA SER A 83 54.50 -13.60 -19.23
C SER A 83 54.14 -12.24 -18.63
N ASP A 84 54.44 -12.15 -17.34
CA ASP A 84 54.47 -11.05 -16.39
C ASP A 84 54.65 -9.62 -16.92
N ALA A 85 53.80 -8.72 -16.42
CA ALA A 85 54.21 -7.45 -15.82
C ALA A 85 53.05 -6.85 -15.00
N ILE A 86 53.06 -7.03 -13.68
CA ILE A 86 52.33 -6.17 -12.74
C ILE A 86 53.36 -5.60 -11.77
N ILE A 87 53.55 -4.28 -11.85
CA ILE A 87 54.46 -3.50 -10.99
C ILE A 87 53.82 -3.38 -9.59
N PRO A 88 54.51 -3.74 -8.50
CA PRO A 88 54.01 -3.51 -7.15
C PRO A 88 54.49 -2.16 -6.60
N GLY A 89 53.55 -1.39 -6.05
CA GLY A 89 53.83 -0.37 -5.04
C GLY A 89 53.57 1.07 -5.44
N GLN A 90 52.47 1.63 -4.93
CA GLN A 90 52.40 2.90 -4.20
C GLN A 90 50.93 3.32 -4.06
N HIS A 91 50.29 3.05 -2.91
CA HIS A 91 49.09 3.79 -2.52
C HIS A 91 49.08 4.02 -1.00
N GLY A 92 49.59 5.19 -0.60
CA GLY A 92 49.24 5.82 0.66
C GLY A 92 47.84 6.44 0.57
N HIS A 93 47.08 6.30 1.66
CA HIS A 93 45.89 7.06 2.03
C HIS A 93 44.80 7.32 0.96
N ALA A 94 43.85 6.39 0.81
CA ALA A 94 42.47 6.72 0.41
C ALA A 94 41.48 5.66 0.90
N ARG A 95 40.42 6.07 1.62
CA ARG A 95 39.32 5.23 2.15
C ARG A 95 38.39 4.66 1.03
N GLY A 96 38.92 4.30 -0.13
CA GLY A 96 38.13 3.97 -1.34
C GLY A 96 38.45 2.65 -2.06
N HIS A 97 39.32 1.77 -1.54
CA HIS A 97 39.86 0.65 -2.34
C HIS A 97 39.11 -0.69 -2.30
N ALA A 98 38.31 -1.01 -1.28
CA ALA A 98 37.80 -2.39 -1.12
C ALA A 98 36.74 -2.80 -2.16
N ASP A 99 35.86 -1.89 -2.59
CA ASP A 99 34.95 -2.14 -3.71
C ASP A 99 35.69 -2.22 -5.05
N THR A 100 36.75 -1.42 -5.22
CA THR A 100 37.64 -1.47 -6.40
C THR A 100 38.28 -2.84 -6.55
N ILE A 101 38.84 -3.40 -5.47
CA ILE A 101 39.46 -4.75 -5.44
C ILE A 101 38.44 -5.83 -5.85
N PHE A 102 37.23 -5.78 -5.29
CA PHE A 102 36.17 -6.73 -5.62
C PHE A 102 35.79 -6.66 -7.10
N LEU A 103 35.60 -5.46 -7.65
CA LEU A 103 35.24 -5.27 -9.05
C LEU A 103 36.39 -5.60 -10.01
N GLU A 104 37.64 -5.32 -9.64
CA GLU A 104 38.82 -5.73 -10.39
C GLU A 104 38.88 -7.25 -10.50
N ARG A 105 38.63 -7.98 -9.40
CA ARG A 105 38.55 -9.45 -9.45
C ARG A 105 37.42 -9.92 -10.36
N LEU A 106 36.24 -9.32 -10.28
CA LEU A 106 35.11 -9.67 -11.14
C LEU A 106 35.36 -9.35 -12.63
N SER A 107 36.17 -8.34 -12.94
CA SER A 107 36.50 -7.94 -14.32
C SER A 107 37.32 -8.98 -15.09
N VAL A 108 38.00 -9.89 -14.37
CA VAL A 108 38.79 -11.00 -14.93
C VAL A 108 38.27 -12.38 -14.51
N LEU A 109 37.04 -12.46 -13.97
CA LEU A 109 36.45 -13.66 -13.39
C LEU A 109 36.41 -14.86 -14.35
N SER A 110 36.98 -16.00 -13.99
CA SER A 110 36.90 -17.26 -14.75
C SER A 110 35.80 -18.19 -14.23
N GLY A 111 35.46 -19.23 -15.00
CA GLY A 111 34.52 -20.26 -14.55
C GLY A 111 35.05 -21.02 -13.32
N ALA A 112 36.37 -21.28 -13.27
CA ALA A 112 37.03 -21.90 -12.14
C ALA A 112 36.84 -21.08 -10.84
N ASP A 113 36.90 -19.75 -10.92
CA ASP A 113 36.67 -18.87 -9.77
C ASP A 113 35.26 -19.01 -9.19
N ILE A 114 34.23 -19.12 -10.06
CA ILE A 114 32.84 -19.34 -9.62
C ILE A 114 32.70 -20.71 -8.96
N ARG A 115 33.30 -21.76 -9.55
CA ARG A 115 33.26 -23.12 -8.97
C ARG A 115 33.97 -23.17 -7.62
N GLU A 116 35.13 -22.53 -7.49
CA GLU A 116 35.87 -22.42 -6.24
C GLU A 116 35.08 -21.64 -5.19
N ALA A 117 34.49 -20.49 -5.55
CA ALA A 117 33.69 -19.69 -4.64
C ALA A 117 32.45 -20.44 -4.13
N MET A 118 31.75 -21.15 -5.01
CA MET A 118 30.65 -22.04 -4.65
C MET A 118 31.13 -23.18 -3.73
N GLY A 119 32.26 -23.82 -4.04
CA GLY A 119 32.86 -24.84 -3.18
C GLY A 119 33.23 -24.33 -1.79
N ALA A 120 33.81 -23.12 -1.72
CA ALA A 120 34.18 -22.44 -0.49
C ALA A 120 32.95 -22.04 0.35
N ALA A 121 31.88 -21.54 -0.30
CA ALA A 121 30.59 -21.26 0.35
C ALA A 121 30.01 -22.52 1.02
N MET A 122 30.22 -23.69 0.41
CA MET A 122 29.75 -25.00 0.90
C MET A 122 30.80 -25.75 1.75
N GLY A 123 31.81 -25.05 2.26
CA GLY A 123 32.85 -25.59 3.13
C GLY A 123 32.36 -25.85 4.56
N SER A 124 33.00 -26.78 5.27
CA SER A 124 32.58 -27.16 6.63
C SER A 124 32.66 -26.01 7.65
N LYS A 125 33.61 -25.08 7.49
CA LYS A 125 33.76 -23.91 8.39
C LYS A 125 32.61 -22.89 8.24
N PRO A 126 32.28 -22.40 7.03
CA PRO A 126 31.10 -21.54 6.82
C PRO A 126 29.79 -22.19 7.27
N LEU A 127 29.58 -23.48 6.95
CA LEU A 127 28.37 -24.21 7.34
C LEU A 127 28.23 -24.36 8.85
N ALA A 128 29.32 -24.71 9.55
CA ALA A 128 29.31 -24.83 11.01
C ALA A 128 28.99 -23.51 11.72
N ARG A 129 29.47 -22.37 11.18
CA ARG A 129 29.11 -21.01 11.63
C ARG A 129 27.66 -20.62 11.35
N MET A 130 26.84 -21.51 10.81
CA MET A 130 25.41 -21.30 10.59
C MET A 130 24.59 -22.42 11.24
N GLY A 131 25.16 -23.22 12.13
CA GLY A 131 24.46 -24.36 12.75
C GLY A 131 24.20 -25.55 11.79
N LEU A 132 24.95 -25.64 10.68
CA LEU A 132 24.83 -26.69 9.67
C LEU A 132 26.02 -27.66 9.69
N LYS A 133 25.76 -28.95 9.44
CA LYS A 133 26.81 -29.98 9.28
C LYS A 133 26.95 -30.40 7.84
N LYS A 134 28.19 -30.57 7.40
CA LYS A 134 28.50 -31.44 6.28
C LYS A 134 28.69 -32.88 6.78
N THR A 135 27.82 -33.78 6.34
CA THR A 135 27.89 -35.22 6.63
C THR A 135 29.07 -35.88 5.92
N LYS A 136 29.41 -37.14 6.29
CA LYS A 136 30.49 -37.91 5.65
C LYS A 136 30.31 -38.09 4.14
N GLY A 137 29.08 -38.03 3.63
CA GLY A 137 28.76 -38.09 2.20
C GLY A 137 28.67 -36.72 1.50
N GLY A 138 29.14 -35.64 2.13
CA GLY A 138 29.12 -34.30 1.55
C GLY A 138 27.77 -33.57 1.61
N ARG A 139 26.69 -34.27 2.03
CA ARG A 139 25.35 -33.71 2.22
C ARG A 139 25.24 -32.84 3.47
N ILE A 140 24.28 -31.93 3.49
CA ILE A 140 24.10 -30.94 4.55
C ILE A 140 22.86 -31.25 5.38
N SER A 141 23.00 -31.18 6.70
CA SER A 141 21.91 -31.31 7.67
C SER A 141 21.95 -30.17 8.69
N VAL A 142 20.80 -29.84 9.29
CA VAL A 142 20.74 -28.90 10.40
C VAL A 142 21.17 -29.62 11.69
N ILE A 143 22.04 -28.98 12.48
CA ILE A 143 22.52 -29.54 13.77
C ILE A 143 21.79 -28.88 14.93
N ASP A 144 21.62 -27.56 14.86
CA ASP A 144 21.13 -26.75 15.95
C ASP A 144 20.26 -25.60 15.43
N ALA A 145 18.97 -25.68 15.72
CA ALA A 145 17.99 -24.67 15.34
C ALA A 145 18.16 -23.35 16.14
N ASP A 146 18.71 -23.42 17.35
CA ASP A 146 18.90 -22.26 18.21
C ASP A 146 20.10 -21.43 17.73
N SER A 147 21.21 -22.07 17.34
CA SER A 147 22.35 -21.40 16.68
C SER A 147 21.96 -20.69 15.39
N LEU A 148 21.06 -21.27 14.58
CA LEU A 148 20.54 -20.65 13.35
C LEU A 148 19.84 -19.31 13.60
N SER A 149 19.17 -19.21 14.75
CA SER A 149 18.48 -17.98 15.15
C SER A 149 19.46 -16.87 15.54
N GLN A 150 20.70 -17.17 15.93
CA GLN A 150 21.63 -16.18 16.49
C GLN A 150 22.63 -15.62 15.47
N HIS A 151 22.77 -16.21 14.28
CA HIS A 151 23.75 -15.77 13.29
C HIS A 151 23.24 -14.57 12.43
N PRO A 152 23.85 -13.37 12.57
CA PRO A 152 23.52 -12.24 11.72
C PRO A 152 24.08 -12.46 10.31
N VAL A 153 23.28 -12.13 9.30
CA VAL A 153 23.73 -11.98 7.93
C VAL A 153 24.05 -10.50 7.76
N GLU A 154 25.33 -10.15 7.88
CA GLU A 154 25.78 -8.80 7.53
C GLU A 154 25.40 -8.54 6.07
N THR A 155 24.68 -7.47 5.80
CA THR A 155 24.23 -7.11 4.45
C THR A 155 24.76 -5.77 4.01
N ILE A 156 24.96 -4.88 4.98
CA ILE A 156 25.60 -3.58 4.80
C ILE A 156 27.01 -3.71 5.38
N ILE A 157 28.01 -3.56 4.52
CA ILE A 157 29.42 -3.49 4.91
C ILE A 157 29.83 -2.02 4.87
N PRO A 158 30.13 -1.39 6.02
CA PRO A 158 30.55 0.01 6.08
C PRO A 158 31.73 0.28 5.14
N GLY A 159 31.63 1.36 4.35
CA GLY A 159 32.66 1.75 3.38
C GLY A 159 32.70 0.91 2.09
N ARG A 160 31.74 -0.02 1.89
CA ARG A 160 31.63 -0.87 0.69
C ARG A 160 30.24 -0.83 0.07
N PRO A 161 29.81 0.35 -0.44
CA PRO A 161 28.45 0.55 -0.94
C PRO A 161 28.08 -0.34 -2.13
N VAL A 162 29.01 -0.67 -3.04
CA VAL A 162 28.71 -1.50 -4.21
C VAL A 162 28.53 -2.96 -3.81
N LEU A 163 29.42 -3.51 -2.98
CA LEU A 163 29.27 -4.88 -2.49
C LEU A 163 27.99 -5.01 -1.64
N SER A 164 27.74 -4.06 -0.74
CA SER A 164 26.51 -4.02 0.07
C SER A 164 25.25 -4.02 -0.79
N ALA A 165 25.28 -3.27 -1.91
CA ALA A 165 24.20 -3.23 -2.88
C ALA A 165 23.89 -4.59 -3.49
N VAL A 166 24.92 -5.24 -4.04
CA VAL A 166 24.78 -6.55 -4.68
C VAL A 166 24.27 -7.58 -3.69
N ARG A 167 24.84 -7.61 -2.47
CA ARG A 167 24.43 -8.51 -1.38
C ARG A 167 22.97 -8.29 -0.98
N TYR A 168 22.56 -7.05 -0.77
CA TYR A 168 21.19 -6.71 -0.40
C TYR A 168 20.17 -7.12 -1.46
N LEU A 169 20.46 -6.84 -2.74
CA LEU A 169 19.57 -7.16 -3.85
C LEU A 169 19.40 -8.67 -4.03
N ILE A 170 20.50 -9.43 -4.01
CA ILE A 170 20.47 -10.89 -4.10
C ILE A 170 19.70 -11.48 -2.92
N MET A 171 19.95 -11.01 -1.70
CA MET A 171 19.26 -11.55 -0.54
C MET A 171 17.75 -11.24 -0.53
N SER A 172 17.34 -10.06 -1.01
CA SER A 172 15.98 -9.55 -0.80
C SER A 172 15.01 -9.76 -1.97
N HIS A 173 15.46 -10.27 -3.13
CA HIS A 173 14.64 -10.32 -4.34
C HIS A 173 13.41 -11.27 -4.24
N HIS A 174 13.42 -12.29 -3.38
CA HIS A 174 12.22 -13.09 -3.13
C HIS A 174 11.41 -12.58 -1.93
N ARG A 175 12.08 -12.25 -0.82
CA ARG A 175 11.44 -11.77 0.42
C ARG A 175 12.34 -10.76 1.11
N LEU A 176 11.75 -9.73 1.70
CA LEU A 176 12.50 -8.84 2.59
C LEU A 176 13.00 -9.62 3.81
N PRO A 177 14.22 -9.34 4.30
CA PRO A 177 14.71 -9.97 5.52
C PRO A 177 13.92 -9.49 6.73
N GLU A 178 13.68 -10.38 7.70
CA GLU A 178 13.00 -10.01 8.94
C GLU A 178 13.98 -9.33 9.90
N LEU A 179 13.70 -8.08 10.24
CA LEU A 179 14.30 -7.41 11.39
C LEU A 179 13.51 -7.86 12.62
N GLN A 180 14.12 -8.62 13.52
CA GLN A 180 13.53 -8.90 14.83
C GLN A 180 13.65 -7.69 15.75
N ASP A 181 14.76 -6.95 15.66
CA ASP A 181 15.03 -5.69 16.35
C ASP A 181 15.83 -4.75 15.44
N MET A 182 15.65 -3.43 15.58
CA MET A 182 16.34 -2.38 14.80
C MET A 182 17.88 -2.44 14.87
N VAL A 183 18.44 -3.24 15.78
CA VAL A 183 19.86 -3.33 16.10
C VAL A 183 20.56 -4.54 15.45
N SER A 184 19.83 -5.62 15.14
CA SER A 184 20.45 -6.96 14.96
C SER A 184 20.60 -7.45 13.52
N GLY A 185 20.15 -6.68 12.52
CA GLY A 185 20.22 -7.07 11.11
C GLY A 185 19.41 -8.34 10.75
N PRO A 186 19.47 -8.78 9.48
CA PRO A 186 18.85 -10.04 9.05
C PRO A 186 19.48 -11.27 9.73
N ARG A 187 18.69 -12.32 10.00
CA ARG A 187 19.17 -13.61 10.53
C ARG A 187 19.20 -14.71 9.49
N ALA A 188 20.19 -15.60 9.58
CA ALA A 188 20.35 -16.75 8.68
C ALA A 188 19.15 -17.71 8.74
N SER A 189 18.47 -17.83 9.89
CA SER A 189 17.27 -18.65 10.09
C SER A 189 16.13 -18.40 9.08
N ARG A 190 16.12 -17.25 8.40
CA ARG A 190 15.11 -16.97 7.36
C ARG A 190 15.41 -17.66 6.03
N PHE A 191 16.69 -17.95 5.77
CA PHE A 191 17.18 -18.59 4.57
C PHE A 191 17.48 -20.06 4.75
N VAL A 192 17.41 -20.54 6.00
CA VAL A 192 17.58 -21.94 6.34
C VAL A 192 16.24 -22.55 6.78
N ASN A 193 15.76 -23.57 6.08
CA ASN A 193 14.62 -24.36 6.52
C ASN A 193 15.08 -25.58 7.31
N LEU A 194 14.31 -25.97 8.33
CA LEU A 194 14.48 -27.26 9.00
C LEU A 194 14.03 -28.39 8.08
N SER A 195 14.84 -29.44 7.97
CA SER A 195 14.53 -30.65 7.24
C SER A 195 15.19 -31.85 7.93
N ASP A 196 14.47 -32.96 7.99
CA ASP A 196 14.95 -34.21 8.58
C ASP A 196 15.87 -34.99 7.64
N VAL A 197 15.98 -34.57 6.38
CA VAL A 197 16.75 -35.26 5.33
C VAL A 197 17.96 -34.43 4.93
N ALA A 198 19.14 -35.02 4.99
CA ALA A 198 20.36 -34.37 4.52
C ALA A 198 20.36 -34.18 3.00
N GLN A 199 20.72 -33.00 2.51
CA GLN A 199 20.61 -32.60 1.10
C GLN A 199 21.96 -32.35 0.44
N ASP A 200 22.09 -32.67 -0.85
CA ASP A 200 23.34 -32.50 -1.60
C ASP A 200 23.41 -31.15 -2.33
N TYR A 201 24.26 -30.26 -1.83
CA TYR A 201 24.50 -28.94 -2.41
C TYR A 201 25.80 -28.87 -3.23
N SER A 202 26.33 -30.02 -3.68
CA SER A 202 27.41 -30.06 -4.66
C SER A 202 27.04 -29.28 -5.93
N LEU A 203 28.03 -28.66 -6.56
CA LEU A 203 27.81 -27.95 -7.82
C LEU A 203 27.63 -28.96 -8.95
N CYS A 204 26.61 -28.78 -9.80
CA CYS A 204 26.38 -29.66 -10.93
C CYS A 204 27.53 -29.64 -11.95
N SER A 205 27.73 -30.76 -12.63
CA SER A 205 28.48 -30.81 -13.88
C SER A 205 27.78 -29.94 -14.93
N GLY A 206 28.54 -29.27 -15.79
CA GLY A 206 28.02 -28.41 -16.85
C GLY A 206 27.80 -26.95 -16.49
N PHE A 207 28.20 -26.51 -15.28
CA PHE A 207 28.18 -25.11 -14.87
C PHE A 207 29.58 -24.58 -14.59
N CYS A 208 30.04 -23.65 -15.41
CA CYS A 208 31.34 -22.98 -15.30
C CYS A 208 32.55 -23.94 -15.29
N ASP A 209 32.42 -25.15 -15.87
CA ASP A 209 33.51 -26.13 -16.02
C ASP A 209 34.15 -26.15 -17.42
N GLY A 210 33.76 -25.20 -18.28
CA GLY A 210 34.27 -25.08 -19.64
C GLY A 210 33.58 -26.00 -20.66
N SER A 211 32.57 -26.77 -20.25
CA SER A 211 31.82 -27.66 -21.14
C SER A 211 30.67 -26.97 -21.89
N ASN A 212 30.29 -25.74 -21.48
CA ASN A 212 29.13 -25.03 -22.00
C ASN A 212 29.49 -23.57 -22.41
N GLY A 213 29.41 -23.27 -23.70
CA GLY A 213 29.68 -21.92 -24.22
C GLY A 213 28.69 -20.85 -23.73
N GLU A 214 27.52 -21.22 -23.19
CA GLU A 214 26.61 -20.26 -22.57
C GLU A 214 27.18 -19.63 -21.29
N ASP A 215 28.01 -20.36 -20.54
CA ASP A 215 28.64 -19.87 -19.32
C ASP A 215 29.73 -18.84 -19.61
N ASP A 216 30.48 -19.02 -20.70
CA ASP A 216 31.47 -18.03 -21.14
C ASP A 216 30.82 -16.68 -21.47
N THR A 217 29.64 -16.70 -22.07
CA THR A 217 28.88 -15.49 -22.32
C THR A 217 28.31 -14.87 -21.03
N LEU A 218 27.97 -15.66 -20.01
CA LEU A 218 27.58 -15.16 -18.69
C LEU A 218 28.76 -14.47 -18.00
N LEU A 219 29.92 -15.12 -17.97
CA LEU A 219 31.17 -14.58 -17.44
C LEU A 219 31.53 -13.26 -18.12
N LEU A 220 31.44 -13.19 -19.46
CA LEU A 220 31.68 -11.96 -20.21
C LEU A 220 30.75 -10.82 -19.76
N ARG A 221 29.47 -11.10 -19.49
CA ARG A 221 28.50 -10.11 -18.99
C ARG A 221 28.85 -9.64 -17.58
N ILE A 222 29.27 -10.55 -16.69
CA ILE A 222 29.73 -10.21 -15.33
C ILE A 222 30.96 -9.30 -15.42
N ARG A 223 31.98 -9.70 -16.18
CA ARG A 223 33.22 -8.91 -16.38
C ARG A 223 32.92 -7.51 -16.93
N THR A 224 32.03 -7.42 -17.92
CA THR A 224 31.62 -6.14 -18.52
C THR A 224 30.93 -5.23 -17.50
N SER A 225 29.98 -5.78 -16.72
CA SER A 225 29.25 -5.03 -15.69
C SER A 225 30.19 -4.55 -14.59
N ALA A 226 31.13 -5.40 -14.15
CA ALA A 226 32.14 -5.08 -13.15
C ALA A 226 33.10 -4.00 -13.64
N SER A 227 33.56 -4.08 -14.89
CA SER A 227 34.45 -3.07 -15.49
C SER A 227 33.78 -1.69 -15.58
N ARG A 228 32.50 -1.64 -15.97
CA ARG A 228 31.73 -0.38 -16.00
C ARG A 228 31.52 0.22 -14.61
N LEU A 229 31.24 -0.62 -13.61
CA LEU A 229 31.18 -0.17 -12.21
C LEU A 229 32.52 0.38 -11.76
N LEU A 230 33.60 -0.35 -12.05
CA LEU A 230 34.96 0.04 -11.70
C LEU A 230 35.30 1.41 -12.30
N GLU A 231 35.05 1.61 -13.59
CA GLU A 231 35.21 2.90 -14.26
C GLU A 231 34.38 4.01 -13.61
N ALA A 232 33.12 3.73 -13.23
CA ALA A 232 32.23 4.72 -12.62
C ALA A 232 32.64 5.11 -11.18
N ILE A 233 33.34 4.23 -10.45
CA ILE A 233 33.76 4.48 -9.06
C ILE A 233 35.24 4.83 -8.90
N ARG A 234 36.08 4.62 -9.93
CA ARG A 234 37.53 4.81 -9.83
C ARG A 234 37.87 6.29 -9.55
N GLY A 235 38.67 6.50 -8.51
CA GLY A 235 39.21 7.82 -8.15
C GLY A 235 38.20 8.82 -7.57
N VAL A 236 36.94 8.41 -7.34
CA VAL A 236 35.89 9.30 -6.87
C VAL A 236 35.01 8.58 -5.85
N PRO A 237 34.62 9.23 -4.72
CA PRO A 237 33.74 8.61 -3.74
C PRO A 237 32.46 8.06 -4.37
N VAL A 238 32.08 6.85 -3.95
CA VAL A 238 30.80 6.24 -4.31
C VAL A 238 29.71 6.93 -3.49
N PRO A 239 28.61 7.39 -4.11
CA PRO A 239 27.49 7.94 -3.36
C PRO A 239 26.86 6.88 -2.44
N ASP A 240 26.13 7.32 -1.43
CA ASP A 240 25.27 6.39 -0.69
C ASP A 240 24.17 5.87 -1.63
N LEU A 241 24.30 4.61 -2.04
CA LEU A 241 23.37 3.96 -2.95
C LEU A 241 22.15 3.38 -2.21
N THR A 242 22.17 3.33 -0.88
CA THR A 242 21.21 2.59 -0.06
C THR A 242 19.77 2.91 -0.46
N GLU A 243 19.45 4.20 -0.59
CA GLU A 243 18.09 4.64 -0.90
C GLU A 243 17.66 4.29 -2.34
N GLY A 244 18.57 4.45 -3.31
CA GLY A 244 18.34 4.03 -4.69
C GLY A 244 18.12 2.52 -4.81
N LEU A 245 18.80 1.73 -3.98
CA LEU A 245 18.70 0.27 -3.95
C LEU A 245 17.42 -0.21 -3.28
N LEU A 246 17.04 0.38 -2.15
CA LEU A 246 15.84 0.05 -1.39
C LEU A 246 14.58 0.25 -2.25
N HIS A 247 14.53 1.35 -3.01
CA HIS A 247 13.31 1.76 -3.71
C HIS A 247 13.31 1.43 -5.21
N TYR A 248 14.43 1.58 -5.90
CA TYR A 248 14.52 1.32 -7.34
C TYR A 248 15.22 0.00 -7.64
N GLY A 249 16.33 -0.31 -6.96
CA GLY A 249 17.14 -1.49 -7.26
C GLY A 249 16.41 -2.80 -7.03
N ARG A 250 15.83 -2.99 -5.84
CA ARG A 250 15.09 -4.20 -5.48
C ARG A 250 13.88 -4.38 -6.38
N LEU A 251 13.09 -3.33 -6.57
CA LEU A 251 11.95 -3.31 -7.49
C LEU A 251 12.38 -3.72 -8.90
N SER A 252 13.50 -3.19 -9.40
CA SER A 252 14.01 -3.51 -10.74
C SER A 252 14.38 -4.98 -10.90
N LEU A 253 15.11 -5.54 -9.92
CA LEU A 253 15.52 -6.94 -9.96
C LEU A 253 14.32 -7.88 -9.91
N MET A 254 13.36 -7.60 -9.02
CA MET A 254 12.16 -8.42 -8.87
C MET A 254 11.28 -8.38 -10.12
N LEU A 255 11.11 -7.19 -10.73
CA LEU A 255 10.36 -7.05 -11.98
C LEU A 255 11.05 -7.78 -13.13
N ALA A 256 12.37 -7.70 -13.22
CA ALA A 256 13.14 -8.38 -14.24
C ALA A 256 13.08 -9.90 -14.13
N ASP A 257 13.24 -10.46 -12.92
CA ASP A 257 13.10 -11.90 -12.67
C ASP A 257 11.68 -12.37 -13.04
N HIS A 258 10.66 -11.65 -12.58
CA HIS A 258 9.27 -12.01 -12.88
C HIS A 258 8.94 -11.93 -14.37
N GLU A 259 9.46 -10.93 -15.09
CA GLU A 259 9.29 -10.79 -16.54
C GLU A 259 9.98 -11.93 -17.30
N VAL A 260 11.24 -12.22 -16.98
CA VAL A 260 12.03 -13.25 -17.65
C VAL A 260 11.45 -14.63 -17.38
N SER A 261 11.07 -14.93 -16.13
CA SER A 261 10.43 -16.18 -15.73
C SER A 261 9.03 -16.36 -16.33
N GLY A 262 8.30 -15.25 -16.57
CA GLY A 262 6.95 -15.26 -17.12
C GLY A 262 6.83 -15.43 -18.64
N LYS A 263 7.92 -15.25 -19.41
CA LYS A 263 7.91 -15.43 -20.88
C LYS A 263 7.61 -16.89 -21.23
N GLY A 264 6.48 -17.14 -21.89
CA GLY A 264 6.07 -18.50 -22.28
C GLY A 264 6.95 -19.05 -23.41
N PHE A 265 7.27 -20.35 -23.33
CA PHE A 265 7.89 -21.09 -24.43
C PHE A 265 6.81 -21.90 -25.18
N ARG A 266 6.85 -21.89 -26.51
CA ARG A 266 6.01 -22.78 -27.33
C ARG A 266 6.77 -24.09 -27.53
N TYR A 267 6.45 -25.10 -26.73
CA TYR A 267 6.86 -26.47 -27.02
C TYR A 267 5.84 -27.10 -27.97
N THR A 268 6.31 -27.73 -29.05
CA THR A 268 5.51 -28.70 -29.82
C THR A 268 5.73 -30.09 -29.24
N LYS A 269 4.80 -31.05 -29.49
CA LYS A 269 4.94 -32.45 -29.00
C LYS A 269 6.27 -33.11 -29.40
N ASP A 270 6.85 -32.67 -30.52
CA ASP A 270 8.10 -33.19 -31.07
C ASP A 270 9.36 -32.43 -30.57
N LEU A 271 9.19 -31.41 -29.73
CA LEU A 271 10.26 -30.55 -29.18
C LEU A 271 10.23 -30.52 -27.64
N LEU A 272 9.89 -31.64 -26.99
CA LEU A 272 10.04 -31.73 -25.54
C LEU A 272 11.54 -31.61 -25.17
N PRO A 273 11.92 -30.66 -24.32
CA PRO A 273 13.33 -30.47 -23.95
C PRO A 273 13.82 -31.68 -23.17
N VAL A 274 14.75 -32.43 -23.75
CA VAL A 274 15.56 -33.43 -23.04
C VAL A 274 16.51 -32.68 -22.10
N CYS A 275 16.81 -33.27 -20.92
CA CYS A 275 17.77 -32.69 -19.98
C CYS A 275 19.13 -32.49 -20.71
N PRO A 276 19.60 -31.26 -20.97
CA PRO A 276 20.87 -30.99 -21.62
C PRO A 276 22.01 -31.20 -20.63
N ALA A 277 23.24 -31.10 -21.12
CA ALA A 277 24.46 -31.26 -20.32
C ALA A 277 24.73 -30.17 -19.24
N GLY A 278 23.75 -29.33 -18.87
CA GLY A 278 23.93 -28.21 -17.93
C GLY A 278 22.67 -27.82 -17.14
N PRO A 279 22.79 -26.93 -16.13
CA PRO A 279 21.71 -26.63 -15.18
C PRO A 279 20.58 -25.76 -15.74
N TRP A 280 19.37 -25.94 -15.19
CA TRP A 280 18.16 -25.18 -15.50
C TRP A 280 17.76 -24.22 -14.37
N ALA A 281 17.07 -23.13 -14.72
CA ALA A 281 16.55 -22.16 -13.75
C ALA A 281 15.11 -22.49 -13.29
N ASN A 282 14.27 -23.00 -14.18
CA ASN A 282 12.83 -23.19 -13.94
C ASN A 282 12.18 -24.21 -14.90
N THR A 283 10.92 -24.56 -14.60
CA THR A 283 10.04 -25.43 -15.39
C THR A 283 8.73 -24.71 -15.71
N ASP A 284 7.98 -25.20 -16.70
CA ASP A 284 6.65 -24.69 -17.08
C ASP A 284 5.64 -25.83 -17.19
N GLN A 285 4.35 -25.53 -16.99
CA GLN A 285 3.27 -26.50 -17.20
C GLN A 285 2.85 -26.48 -18.67
N LEU A 286 2.82 -27.65 -19.30
CA LEU A 286 2.43 -27.76 -20.70
C LEU A 286 0.91 -27.55 -20.83
N LYS A 287 0.50 -26.58 -21.65
CA LYS A 287 -0.92 -26.27 -21.85
C LYS A 287 -1.68 -27.48 -22.38
N GLY A 288 -2.73 -27.90 -21.67
CA GLY A 288 -3.59 -29.03 -22.06
C GLY A 288 -3.06 -30.42 -21.66
N LEU A 289 -1.96 -30.49 -20.91
CA LEU A 289 -1.39 -31.73 -20.37
C LEU A 289 -1.10 -31.57 -18.87
N ASP A 290 -1.28 -32.63 -18.09
CA ASP A 290 -0.82 -32.67 -16.69
C ASP A 290 0.68 -33.05 -16.62
N ALA A 291 1.48 -32.34 -17.40
CA ALA A 291 2.91 -32.57 -17.55
C ALA A 291 3.68 -31.26 -17.47
N ARG A 292 4.88 -31.30 -16.88
CA ARG A 292 5.80 -30.15 -16.80
C ARG A 292 7.01 -30.40 -17.69
N ALA A 293 7.58 -29.32 -18.22
CA ALA A 293 8.81 -29.35 -19.00
C ALA A 293 9.83 -28.35 -18.47
N PHE A 294 11.11 -28.61 -18.71
CA PHE A 294 12.16 -27.62 -18.46
C PHE A 294 11.95 -26.38 -19.33
N LYS A 295 12.19 -25.19 -18.75
CA LYS A 295 11.84 -23.93 -19.40
C LYS A 295 13.05 -23.12 -19.85
N GLN A 296 13.93 -22.72 -18.92
CA GLN A 296 15.09 -21.85 -19.23
C GLN A 296 16.39 -22.40 -18.63
N GLY A 297 17.45 -22.49 -19.44
CA GLY A 297 18.81 -22.79 -18.95
C GLY A 297 19.28 -21.71 -17.96
N LEU A 298 20.05 -22.11 -16.96
CA LEU A 298 20.42 -21.21 -15.85
C LEU A 298 21.25 -20.01 -16.31
N ALA A 299 22.28 -20.23 -17.13
CA ALA A 299 23.12 -19.15 -17.64
C ALA A 299 22.33 -18.18 -18.54
N ALA A 300 21.46 -18.71 -19.40
CA ALA A 300 20.55 -17.91 -20.22
C ALA A 300 19.60 -17.06 -19.36
N HIS A 301 19.02 -17.65 -18.30
CA HIS A 301 18.16 -16.94 -17.36
C HIS A 301 18.90 -15.81 -16.64
N LEU A 302 20.07 -16.07 -16.04
CA LEU A 302 20.87 -15.05 -15.34
C LEU A 302 21.26 -13.88 -16.25
N LYS A 303 21.69 -14.17 -17.50
CA LYS A 303 21.98 -13.14 -18.50
C LYS A 303 20.76 -12.28 -18.82
N ALA A 304 19.60 -12.93 -19.01
CA ALA A 304 18.35 -12.25 -19.34
C ALA A 304 17.85 -11.39 -18.18
N VAL A 305 17.91 -11.89 -16.93
CA VAL A 305 17.54 -11.12 -15.74
C VAL A 305 18.49 -9.95 -15.54
N GLY A 306 19.81 -10.14 -15.60
CA GLY A 306 20.78 -9.06 -15.47
C GLY A 306 20.57 -7.95 -16.50
N ALA A 307 20.37 -8.30 -17.78
CA ALA A 307 20.10 -7.32 -18.84
C ALA A 307 18.75 -6.60 -18.64
N THR A 308 17.71 -7.34 -18.29
CA THR A 308 16.36 -6.80 -18.06
C THR A 308 16.33 -5.90 -16.83
N ALA A 309 17.02 -6.27 -15.73
CA ALA A 309 17.09 -5.49 -14.50
C ALA A 309 17.77 -4.14 -14.74
N ARG A 310 18.86 -4.10 -15.54
CA ARG A 310 19.50 -2.85 -15.97
C ARG A 310 18.52 -1.97 -16.75
N MET A 311 17.80 -2.55 -17.71
CA MET A 311 16.82 -1.84 -18.54
C MET A 311 15.68 -1.29 -17.70
N VAL A 312 15.06 -2.13 -16.85
CA VAL A 312 13.97 -1.75 -15.94
C VAL A 312 14.42 -0.61 -15.03
N ASN A 313 15.60 -0.72 -14.41
CA ASN A 313 16.11 0.32 -13.52
C ASN A 313 16.19 1.69 -14.21
N ARG A 314 16.73 1.73 -15.42
CA ARG A 314 16.77 2.96 -16.23
C ARG A 314 15.38 3.47 -16.58
N SER A 315 14.47 2.57 -16.94
CA SER A 315 13.07 2.93 -17.25
C SER A 315 12.32 3.46 -16.03
N LEU A 316 12.57 2.94 -14.82
CA LEU A 316 11.90 3.41 -13.60
C LEU A 316 12.17 4.90 -13.33
N PHE A 317 13.36 5.41 -13.62
CA PHE A 317 13.68 6.85 -13.47
C PHE A 317 12.91 7.74 -14.43
N ALA A 318 12.57 7.23 -15.62
CA ALA A 318 11.79 7.95 -16.62
C ALA A 318 10.29 7.63 -16.54
N LEU A 319 9.88 6.71 -15.64
CA LEU A 319 8.55 6.11 -15.68
C LEU A 319 7.44 7.15 -15.48
N GLY A 320 7.58 8.06 -14.51
CA GLY A 320 6.58 9.12 -14.31
C GLY A 320 6.43 10.04 -15.53
N GLN A 321 7.49 10.20 -16.34
CA GLN A 321 7.46 10.95 -17.60
C GLN A 321 6.93 10.13 -18.79
N GLN A 322 6.68 8.84 -18.61
CA GLN A 322 6.17 7.97 -19.67
C GLN A 322 4.71 7.60 -19.41
N MET A 323 4.31 7.48 -18.14
CA MET A 323 2.95 7.07 -17.78
C MET A 323 1.86 8.05 -18.28
N PRO A 324 0.70 7.53 -18.74
CA PRO A 324 -0.42 8.38 -19.16
C PRO A 324 -0.88 9.30 -18.03
N GLY A 325 -1.14 10.56 -18.32
CA GLY A 325 -1.78 11.46 -17.36
C GLY A 325 -3.03 12.09 -17.93
N LEU A 326 -3.79 12.71 -17.05
CA LEU A 326 -4.92 13.55 -17.38
C LEU A 326 -4.42 14.97 -17.59
N ARG A 327 -4.82 15.64 -18.67
CA ARG A 327 -4.51 17.07 -18.83
C ARG A 327 -5.57 17.89 -18.10
N VAL A 328 -5.18 19.05 -17.58
CA VAL A 328 -6.11 20.04 -17.01
C VAL A 328 -7.22 20.38 -18.01
N LEU A 329 -6.89 20.45 -19.30
CA LEU A 329 -7.84 20.72 -20.39
C LEU A 329 -8.86 19.59 -20.63
N ASP A 330 -8.57 18.38 -20.15
CA ASP A 330 -9.50 17.24 -20.25
C ASP A 330 -10.50 17.21 -19.08
N LEU A 331 -10.38 18.12 -18.11
CA LEU A 331 -11.32 18.28 -17.01
C LEU A 331 -12.51 19.17 -17.45
N PRO A 332 -13.74 18.86 -17.00
CA PRO A 332 -14.90 19.69 -17.35
C PRO A 332 -14.78 21.09 -16.74
N GLU A 333 -15.37 22.10 -17.38
CA GLU A 333 -15.38 23.48 -16.86
C GLU A 333 -15.96 23.56 -15.44
N SER A 334 -17.00 22.76 -15.15
CA SER A 334 -17.61 22.62 -13.82
C SER A 334 -16.66 22.15 -12.71
N PHE A 335 -15.50 21.60 -13.08
CA PHE A 335 -14.42 21.30 -12.13
C PHE A 335 -13.80 22.58 -11.57
N PHE A 336 -13.62 23.60 -12.43
CA PHE A 336 -12.96 24.87 -12.11
C PHE A 336 -13.93 25.97 -11.68
N GLU A 337 -15.23 25.80 -11.93
CA GLU A 337 -16.24 26.74 -11.45
C GLU A 337 -16.15 26.93 -9.93
N GLY A 338 -15.90 28.19 -9.55
CA GLY A 338 -15.86 28.62 -8.17
C GLY A 338 -17.18 28.28 -7.49
N GLN A 339 -17.11 27.43 -6.47
CA GLN A 339 -18.29 27.06 -5.72
C GLN A 339 -18.75 28.26 -4.88
N THR A 340 -20.06 28.53 -4.87
CA THR A 340 -20.65 29.67 -4.15
C THR A 340 -21.01 29.31 -2.70
N GLY A 341 -21.06 30.32 -1.82
CA GLY A 341 -21.49 30.18 -0.44
C GLY A 341 -20.52 29.32 0.39
N ARG A 342 -21.01 28.26 1.03
CA ARG A 342 -20.23 27.46 2.00
C ARG A 342 -18.99 26.75 1.44
N PHE A 343 -18.83 26.73 0.12
CA PHE A 343 -17.73 26.03 -0.58
C PHE A 343 -16.66 26.99 -1.14
N GLU A 344 -16.80 28.30 -0.96
CA GLU A 344 -15.85 29.31 -1.46
C GLU A 344 -14.41 29.12 -0.96
N TRP A 345 -14.26 28.48 0.21
CA TRP A 345 -12.94 28.15 0.77
C TRP A 345 -12.10 27.27 -0.16
N GLN A 346 -12.74 26.47 -1.04
CA GLN A 346 -12.04 25.61 -2.01
C GLN A 346 -11.20 26.44 -3.00
N ALA A 347 -11.71 27.59 -3.45
CA ALA A 347 -10.98 28.49 -4.33
C ALA A 347 -9.78 29.14 -3.61
N ARG A 348 -9.96 29.52 -2.33
CA ARG A 348 -8.88 30.02 -1.47
C ARG A 348 -7.78 28.96 -1.28
N ALA A 349 -8.17 27.71 -1.05
CA ALA A 349 -7.24 26.60 -0.91
C ALA A 349 -6.44 26.33 -2.18
N VAL A 350 -7.09 26.35 -3.35
CA VAL A 350 -6.44 26.24 -4.66
C VAL A 350 -5.46 27.40 -4.90
N SER A 351 -5.86 28.63 -4.56
CA SER A 351 -5.00 29.81 -4.70
C SER A 351 -3.76 29.70 -3.82
N ALA A 352 -3.91 29.27 -2.56
CA ALA A 352 -2.78 29.02 -1.66
C ALA A 352 -1.87 27.91 -2.19
N ALA A 353 -2.43 26.80 -2.69
CA ALA A 353 -1.66 25.68 -3.25
C ALA A 353 -0.79 26.08 -4.45
N LYS A 354 -1.25 27.04 -5.29
CA LYS A 354 -0.46 27.58 -6.41
C LYS A 354 0.83 28.31 -5.97
N THR A 355 0.96 28.67 -4.70
CA THR A 355 2.16 29.35 -4.16
C THR A 355 3.29 28.39 -3.76
N VAL A 356 3.03 27.07 -3.80
CA VAL A 356 3.99 26.01 -3.51
C VAL A 356 5.13 26.02 -4.52
N ARG A 357 6.36 25.82 -4.05
CA ARG A 357 7.53 25.81 -4.91
C ARG A 357 7.56 24.55 -5.78
N THR A 358 7.95 24.70 -7.03
CA THR A 358 7.99 23.58 -7.99
C THR A 358 9.18 22.64 -7.77
N ASP A 359 10.19 23.08 -7.01
CA ASP A 359 11.41 22.35 -6.65
C ASP A 359 11.42 21.76 -5.23
N ALA A 360 10.36 22.01 -4.45
CA ALA A 360 10.19 21.50 -3.10
C ALA A 360 9.24 20.31 -3.04
N GLY A 361 9.39 19.50 -1.99
CA GLY A 361 8.41 18.50 -1.60
C GLY A 361 7.16 19.18 -1.07
N PHE A 362 6.04 18.48 -1.07
CA PHE A 362 4.79 19.02 -0.54
C PHE A 362 4.02 17.97 0.24
N ILE A 363 3.66 18.35 1.46
CA ILE A 363 2.65 17.66 2.24
C ILE A 363 1.61 18.67 2.72
N GLY A 364 0.33 18.32 2.59
CA GLY A 364 -0.76 19.21 3.00
C GLY A 364 -1.78 18.51 3.89
N VAL A 365 -2.42 19.27 4.76
CA VAL A 365 -3.57 18.84 5.58
C VAL A 365 -4.79 19.67 5.20
N VAL A 366 -5.87 18.97 4.86
CA VAL A 366 -7.20 19.51 4.63
C VAL A 366 -8.05 19.19 5.85
N CYS A 367 -8.18 20.17 6.74
CA CYS A 367 -8.88 20.09 8.02
C CYS A 367 -10.26 20.76 7.91
N GLY A 368 -11.14 20.21 7.09
CA GLY A 368 -12.50 20.76 6.90
C GLY A 368 -13.55 20.13 7.82
N SER A 369 -14.58 20.89 8.16
CA SER A 369 -15.77 20.36 8.86
C SER A 369 -16.44 19.22 8.08
N THR A 370 -17.20 18.35 8.75
CA THR A 370 -17.96 17.29 8.05
C THR A 370 -18.98 17.90 7.08
N GLY A 371 -18.94 17.49 5.80
CA GLY A 371 -19.81 18.05 4.76
C GLY A 371 -19.36 19.38 4.13
N SER A 372 -18.16 19.88 4.45
CA SER A 372 -17.56 21.09 3.86
C SER A 372 -17.08 20.93 2.39
N GLY A 373 -17.24 19.74 1.80
CA GLY A 373 -16.76 19.45 0.43
C GLY A 373 -15.26 19.16 0.33
N LYS A 374 -14.68 18.52 1.36
CA LYS A 374 -13.24 18.16 1.41
C LYS A 374 -12.78 17.37 0.19
N THR A 375 -13.60 16.45 -0.32
CA THR A 375 -13.26 15.59 -1.46
C THR A 375 -12.91 16.41 -2.70
N LYS A 376 -13.81 17.30 -3.14
CA LYS A 376 -13.57 18.20 -4.28
C LYS A 376 -12.42 19.16 -4.01
N ALA A 377 -12.30 19.67 -2.79
CA ALA A 377 -11.18 20.53 -2.38
C ALA A 377 -9.83 19.82 -2.55
N CYS A 378 -9.72 18.58 -2.06
CA CYS A 378 -8.49 17.79 -2.14
C CYS A 378 -8.06 17.54 -3.57
N MET A 379 -9.00 17.16 -4.42
CA MET A 379 -8.74 16.97 -5.85
C MET A 379 -8.31 18.27 -6.51
N SER A 380 -8.99 19.37 -6.24
CA SER A 380 -8.67 20.68 -6.82
C SER A 380 -7.28 21.17 -6.40
N ILE A 381 -6.92 20.99 -5.12
CA ILE A 381 -5.59 21.29 -4.58
C ILE A 381 -4.55 20.41 -5.28
N ALA A 382 -4.77 19.09 -5.37
CA ALA A 382 -3.84 18.17 -6.00
C ALA A 382 -3.64 18.46 -7.50
N VAL A 383 -4.71 18.82 -8.21
CA VAL A 383 -4.65 19.27 -9.61
C VAL A 383 -3.85 20.57 -9.72
N ALA A 384 -4.09 21.54 -8.84
CA ALA A 384 -3.36 22.81 -8.82
C ALA A 384 -1.86 22.65 -8.54
N LEU A 385 -1.48 21.63 -7.76
CA LEU A 385 -0.09 21.28 -7.52
C LEU A 385 0.53 20.56 -8.71
N SER A 386 -0.25 19.74 -9.42
CA SER A 386 0.20 18.83 -10.48
C SER A 386 0.77 19.55 -11.71
N ASN A 387 1.45 18.79 -12.58
CA ASN A 387 1.79 19.29 -13.92
C ASN A 387 0.49 19.42 -14.72
N PRO A 388 0.16 20.59 -15.31
CA PRO A 388 -1.09 20.79 -16.02
C PRO A 388 -1.28 19.86 -17.22
N ASP A 389 -0.19 19.42 -17.85
CA ASP A 389 -0.25 18.51 -19.00
C ASP A 389 -0.27 17.03 -18.58
N ARG A 390 -0.08 16.76 -17.28
CA ARG A 390 0.07 15.39 -16.79
C ARG A 390 -0.25 15.28 -15.29
N ILE A 391 -1.53 15.15 -15.01
CA ILE A 391 -2.07 14.85 -13.69
C ILE A 391 -2.14 13.33 -13.52
N ARG A 392 -1.56 12.83 -12.43
CA ARG A 392 -1.69 11.45 -11.99
C ARG A 392 -1.88 11.40 -10.49
N LEU A 393 -3.01 10.86 -10.05
CA LEU A 393 -3.47 10.94 -8.66
C LEU A 393 -3.91 9.57 -8.15
N THR A 394 -3.54 9.24 -6.92
CA THR A 394 -4.11 8.10 -6.20
C THR A 394 -4.87 8.61 -4.98
N VAL A 395 -6.16 8.32 -4.93
CA VAL A 395 -7.03 8.63 -3.79
C VAL A 395 -7.22 7.36 -2.98
N CYS A 396 -6.76 7.39 -1.74
CA CYS A 396 -6.88 6.32 -0.77
C CYS A 396 -7.93 6.66 0.27
N LEU A 397 -8.94 5.80 0.36
CA LEU A 397 -10.02 5.95 1.31
C LEU A 397 -9.74 5.13 2.56
N GLY A 398 -10.02 5.72 3.73
CA GLY A 398 -9.93 5.12 5.06
C GLY A 398 -10.88 3.95 5.34
N LEU A 399 -11.37 3.27 4.30
CA LEU A 399 -12.34 2.19 4.38
C LEU A 399 -11.64 0.83 4.26
N ARG A 400 -12.10 -0.17 5.03
CA ARG A 400 -11.61 -1.56 4.89
C ARG A 400 -11.97 -2.19 3.55
N ASN A 401 -13.12 -1.84 2.98
CA ASN A 401 -13.57 -2.29 1.67
C ASN A 401 -14.23 -1.13 0.94
N LEU A 402 -13.80 -0.88 -0.30
CA LEU A 402 -14.45 0.08 -1.20
C LEU A 402 -15.65 -0.57 -1.89
N THR A 403 -16.77 0.16 -1.98
CA THR A 403 -17.95 -0.24 -2.76
C THR A 403 -17.98 0.54 -4.08
N LEU A 404 -18.57 -0.02 -5.15
CA LEU A 404 -18.81 0.71 -6.41
C LEU A 404 -19.53 2.03 -6.16
N GLN A 405 -20.52 2.05 -5.26
CA GLN A 405 -21.24 3.27 -4.89
C GLN A 405 -20.33 4.39 -4.36
N THR A 406 -19.30 4.04 -3.59
CA THR A 406 -18.33 5.03 -3.10
C THR A 406 -17.46 5.53 -4.25
N GLY A 407 -17.07 4.64 -5.18
CA GLY A 407 -16.40 5.02 -6.43
C GLY A 407 -17.25 5.98 -7.28
N ASP A 408 -18.53 5.69 -7.45
CA ASP A 408 -19.48 6.49 -8.25
C ASP A 408 -19.79 7.84 -7.60
N ALA A 409 -19.87 7.88 -6.27
CA ALA A 409 -19.98 9.13 -5.53
C ALA A 409 -18.74 10.00 -5.77
N TYR A 410 -17.56 9.39 -5.75
CA TYR A 410 -16.30 10.04 -6.08
C TYR A 410 -16.29 10.52 -7.55
N GLU A 411 -16.72 9.70 -8.51
CA GLU A 411 -16.80 10.08 -9.92
C GLU A 411 -17.73 11.29 -10.14
N LYS A 412 -18.92 11.26 -9.52
CA LYS A 412 -19.89 12.37 -9.60
C LYS A 412 -19.41 13.63 -8.91
N GLU A 413 -18.76 13.52 -7.75
CA GLU A 413 -18.26 14.67 -6.99
C GLU A 413 -17.02 15.29 -7.63
N ILE A 414 -16.18 14.47 -8.27
CA ILE A 414 -14.94 14.89 -8.92
C ILE A 414 -15.19 15.32 -10.37
N GLY A 415 -16.20 14.78 -11.06
CA GLY A 415 -16.54 15.13 -12.44
C GLY A 415 -15.52 14.65 -13.49
N ILE A 416 -14.59 13.76 -13.14
CA ILE A 416 -13.64 13.18 -14.11
C ILE A 416 -14.35 12.05 -14.88
N PRO A 417 -14.26 12.02 -16.22
CA PRO A 417 -14.85 10.94 -17.01
C PRO A 417 -14.36 9.55 -16.60
N SER A 418 -15.28 8.56 -16.56
CA SER A 418 -15.00 7.15 -16.19
C SER A 418 -13.76 6.56 -16.90
N VAL A 419 -13.52 6.94 -18.16
CA VAL A 419 -12.39 6.45 -18.97
C VAL A 419 -11.01 6.88 -18.48
N LYS A 420 -10.94 7.87 -17.59
CA LYS A 420 -9.68 8.40 -17.02
C LYS A 420 -9.52 8.06 -15.53
N MET A 421 -10.49 7.34 -14.96
CA MET A 421 -10.56 7.01 -13.54
C MET A 421 -10.70 5.49 -13.34
N GLY A 422 -9.89 4.92 -12.46
CA GLY A 422 -9.94 3.50 -12.10
C GLY A 422 -10.38 3.35 -10.66
N VAL A 423 -11.32 2.44 -10.40
CA VAL A 423 -11.77 2.13 -9.04
C VAL A 423 -11.37 0.68 -8.72
N ARG A 424 -10.53 0.50 -7.70
CA ARG A 424 -10.16 -0.85 -7.22
C ARG A 424 -11.09 -1.27 -6.09
N ILE A 425 -11.79 -2.37 -6.31
CA ILE A 425 -12.83 -2.83 -5.40
C ILE A 425 -12.38 -4.09 -4.68
N GLY A 426 -12.64 -4.10 -3.38
CA GLY A 426 -12.22 -5.18 -2.48
C GLY A 426 -13.18 -6.36 -2.43
N SER A 427 -14.33 -6.29 -3.12
CA SER A 427 -15.42 -7.27 -2.99
C SER A 427 -16.22 -7.48 -4.28
N LEU A 428 -16.09 -8.67 -4.87
CA LEU A 428 -16.83 -9.12 -6.06
C LEU A 428 -18.34 -9.03 -5.91
N VAL A 429 -18.87 -9.30 -4.73
CA VAL A 429 -20.32 -9.27 -4.49
C VAL A 429 -20.86 -7.84 -4.57
N HIS A 430 -20.07 -6.83 -4.12
CA HIS A 430 -20.44 -5.41 -4.29
C HIS A 430 -20.43 -5.00 -5.76
N ALA A 431 -19.48 -5.53 -6.54
CA ALA A 431 -19.42 -5.37 -7.97
C ALA A 431 -20.73 -5.80 -8.64
N THR A 432 -21.09 -7.08 -8.46
CA THR A 432 -22.21 -7.72 -9.14
C THR A 432 -23.55 -7.08 -8.79
N LEU A 433 -23.77 -6.72 -7.51
CA LEU A 433 -25.02 -6.11 -7.07
C LEU A 433 -25.24 -4.70 -7.64
N HIS A 434 -24.16 -3.94 -7.82
CA HIS A 434 -24.26 -2.61 -8.39
C HIS A 434 -24.63 -2.65 -9.87
N HIS A 435 -24.02 -3.55 -10.64
CA HIS A 435 -24.33 -3.75 -12.05
C HIS A 435 -25.77 -4.23 -12.25
N TYR A 436 -26.27 -5.07 -11.34
CA TYR A 436 -27.68 -5.48 -11.34
C TYR A 436 -28.65 -4.30 -11.18
N THR A 437 -28.27 -3.23 -10.47
CA THR A 437 -29.10 -2.02 -10.38
C THR A 437 -28.92 -1.03 -11.54
N ALA A 438 -27.87 -1.18 -12.33
CA ALA A 438 -27.56 -0.32 -13.46
C ALA A 438 -27.99 -0.93 -14.81
N ASP A 439 -28.67 -2.08 -14.81
CA ASP A 439 -28.99 -2.90 -15.99
C ASP A 439 -27.76 -3.26 -16.86
N ASP A 440 -26.59 -3.38 -16.23
CA ASP A 440 -25.33 -3.76 -16.87
C ASP A 440 -24.98 -5.23 -16.58
N VAL A 441 -24.44 -5.95 -17.56
CA VAL A 441 -23.93 -7.32 -17.37
C VAL A 441 -22.53 -7.27 -16.75
N PHE A 442 -22.35 -7.91 -15.59
CA PHE A 442 -21.06 -8.01 -14.90
C PHE A 442 -20.34 -9.32 -15.23
N ASP A 443 -19.17 -9.24 -15.89
CA ASP A 443 -18.28 -10.36 -16.19
C ASP A 443 -16.90 -10.15 -15.52
N GLY A 444 -16.74 -10.56 -14.26
CA GLY A 444 -15.52 -10.27 -13.49
C GLY A 444 -15.24 -11.17 -12.28
N GLU A 445 -13.97 -11.22 -11.86
CA GLU A 445 -13.45 -11.91 -10.66
C GLU A 445 -12.97 -10.89 -9.59
N VAL A 446 -12.93 -11.30 -8.31
CA VAL A 446 -12.49 -10.47 -7.16
C VAL A 446 -11.05 -9.95 -7.39
N GLY A 447 -10.83 -8.64 -7.18
CA GLY A 447 -9.49 -8.04 -7.20
C GLY A 447 -9.02 -7.53 -8.56
N ARG A 448 -9.89 -7.52 -9.58
CA ARG A 448 -9.71 -6.73 -10.80
C ARG A 448 -10.03 -5.26 -10.53
N ILE A 449 -9.53 -4.35 -11.37
CA ILE A 449 -10.14 -3.02 -11.49
C ILE A 449 -11.47 -3.24 -12.18
N GLU A 450 -12.56 -3.08 -11.44
CA GLU A 450 -13.90 -3.49 -11.88
C GLU A 450 -14.48 -2.54 -12.92
N ARG A 451 -14.04 -1.28 -12.95
CA ARG A 451 -14.34 -0.34 -14.04
C ARG A 451 -13.05 0.22 -14.64
N LEU A 452 -12.72 -0.30 -15.82
CA LEU A 452 -12.10 0.48 -16.89
C LEU A 452 -13.09 0.46 -18.05
N GLN A 453 -14.04 1.38 -18.05
CA GLN A 453 -14.72 1.69 -19.30
C GLN A 453 -13.69 2.44 -20.14
N GLY A 454 -13.29 1.89 -21.26
CA GLY A 454 -12.19 2.42 -22.07
C GLY A 454 -10.91 1.65 -21.80
N ALA A 455 -10.53 0.83 -22.78
CA ALA A 455 -9.12 0.62 -23.02
C ALA A 455 -8.49 2.01 -23.05
N VAL A 456 -7.65 2.33 -22.07
CA VAL A 456 -6.72 3.43 -22.26
C VAL A 456 -5.96 3.02 -23.51
N ASP A 457 -6.16 3.71 -24.63
CA ASP A 457 -5.34 3.53 -25.82
C ASP A 457 -3.92 3.88 -25.39
N TYR A 458 -3.20 2.87 -24.94
CA TYR A 458 -1.78 2.96 -24.73
C TYR A 458 -1.19 3.08 -26.12
N ASP A 459 -0.37 4.11 -26.34
CA ASP A 459 0.61 4.05 -27.41
C ASP A 459 1.36 2.71 -27.26
N ASP A 460 1.59 1.99 -28.35
CA ASP A 460 2.01 0.57 -28.38
C ASP A 460 3.36 0.34 -27.65
N ARG A 461 4.09 1.42 -27.36
CA ARG A 461 5.31 1.46 -26.53
C ARG A 461 5.03 1.43 -25.02
N MET A 462 3.92 2.02 -24.58
CA MET A 462 3.51 2.17 -23.17
C MET A 462 2.84 0.92 -22.62
N SER A 463 2.05 0.23 -23.45
CA SER A 463 1.49 -1.10 -23.15
C SER A 463 2.62 -2.11 -22.89
N GLY A 464 3.67 -2.07 -23.71
CA GLY A 464 4.86 -2.91 -23.54
C GLY A 464 5.54 -2.75 -22.18
N LEU A 465 5.82 -1.53 -21.71
CA LEU A 465 6.51 -1.31 -20.44
C LEU A 465 5.60 -1.55 -19.23
N ALA A 466 4.35 -1.06 -19.23
CA ALA A 466 3.42 -1.28 -18.12
C ALA A 466 3.02 -2.76 -17.98
N LEU A 467 2.78 -3.48 -19.08
CA LEU A 467 2.51 -4.92 -19.07
C LEU A 467 3.74 -5.74 -18.65
N ARG A 468 4.96 -5.36 -19.09
CA ARG A 468 6.24 -5.99 -18.69
C ARG A 468 6.52 -5.80 -17.20
N LEU A 469 6.33 -4.58 -16.69
CA LEU A 469 6.49 -4.23 -15.27
C LEU A 469 5.35 -4.75 -14.37
N SER A 470 4.34 -5.40 -14.95
CA SER A 470 3.17 -5.93 -14.23
C SER A 470 3.20 -7.46 -14.04
N GLY A 471 4.20 -8.16 -14.60
CA GLY A 471 4.46 -9.57 -14.30
C GLY A 471 3.93 -10.61 -15.31
N GLY A 472 3.68 -10.26 -16.58
CA GLY A 472 3.50 -11.24 -17.67
C GLY A 472 2.10 -11.35 -18.30
N GLY A 473 2.04 -12.01 -19.46
CA GLY A 473 0.87 -12.08 -20.36
C GLY A 473 -0.25 -12.98 -19.84
N GLY A 474 -1.39 -12.37 -19.49
CA GLY A 474 -2.61 -13.04 -19.04
C GLY A 474 -3.62 -12.05 -18.44
N GLY A 475 -4.77 -12.53 -17.96
CA GLY A 475 -5.82 -11.67 -17.39
C GLY A 475 -5.35 -10.83 -16.18
N LYS A 476 -4.50 -11.40 -15.32
CA LYS A 476 -3.90 -10.68 -14.17
C LYS A 476 -2.90 -9.59 -14.59
N GLY A 477 -2.10 -9.84 -15.64
CA GLY A 477 -1.16 -8.85 -16.19
C GLY A 477 -1.88 -7.61 -16.74
N LYS A 478 -3.00 -7.81 -17.46
CA LYS A 478 -3.85 -6.71 -17.95
C LYS A 478 -4.48 -5.89 -16.82
N CYS A 479 -4.88 -6.53 -15.72
CA CYS A 479 -5.43 -5.82 -14.56
C CYS A 479 -4.37 -4.95 -13.86
N ASN A 480 -3.16 -5.50 -13.68
CA ASN A 480 -2.03 -4.77 -13.11
C ASN A 480 -1.56 -3.63 -14.02
N GLU A 481 -1.53 -3.85 -15.33
CA GLU A 481 -1.22 -2.82 -16.33
C GLU A 481 -2.19 -1.65 -16.20
N ALA A 482 -3.50 -1.94 -16.14
CA ALA A 482 -4.50 -0.90 -15.97
C ALA A 482 -4.41 -0.19 -14.60
N TYR A 483 -4.01 -0.91 -13.56
CA TYR A 483 -3.79 -0.35 -12.21
C TYR A 483 -2.68 0.68 -12.19
N VAL A 484 -1.57 0.37 -12.85
CA VAL A 484 -0.47 1.31 -12.98
C VAL A 484 -0.82 2.40 -13.99
N GLY A 485 -1.48 2.07 -15.08
CA GLY A 485 -1.72 2.94 -16.23
C GLY A 485 -2.74 4.06 -16.03
N VAL A 486 -3.81 3.84 -15.27
CA VAL A 486 -4.91 4.81 -15.16
C VAL A 486 -4.44 6.17 -14.60
N PRO A 487 -4.85 7.33 -15.12
CA PRO A 487 -4.42 8.62 -14.58
C PRO A 487 -4.86 8.84 -13.12
N VAL A 488 -6.14 8.61 -12.82
CA VAL A 488 -6.70 8.75 -11.47
C VAL A 488 -7.12 7.39 -10.94
N LEU A 489 -6.60 6.98 -9.80
CA LEU A 489 -6.95 5.72 -9.14
C LEU A 489 -7.64 6.01 -7.82
N VAL A 490 -8.82 5.44 -7.60
CA VAL A 490 -9.47 5.40 -6.29
C VAL A 490 -9.37 3.98 -5.73
N ALA A 491 -8.80 3.87 -4.54
CA ALA A 491 -8.60 2.61 -3.85
C ALA A 491 -8.78 2.79 -2.34
N THR A 492 -8.85 1.69 -1.60
CA THR A 492 -8.64 1.74 -0.15
C THR A 492 -7.15 1.93 0.14
N THR A 493 -6.82 2.50 1.30
CA THR A 493 -5.41 2.53 1.75
C THR A 493 -4.84 1.11 1.89
N ASP A 494 -5.67 0.15 2.30
CA ASP A 494 -5.29 -1.28 2.36
C ASP A 494 -4.92 -1.83 0.98
N GLY A 495 -5.55 -1.31 -0.07
CA GLY A 495 -5.23 -1.61 -1.46
C GLY A 495 -3.82 -1.20 -1.88
N LEU A 496 -3.11 -0.39 -1.08
CA LEU A 496 -1.69 -0.04 -1.29
C LEU A 496 -0.73 -0.69 -0.28
N ARG A 497 -1.20 -1.59 0.60
CA ARG A 497 -0.33 -2.30 1.56
C ARG A 497 0.86 -3.00 0.91
N GLY A 498 0.70 -3.40 -0.35
CA GLY A 498 1.78 -3.99 -1.15
C GLY A 498 3.02 -3.12 -1.37
N VAL A 499 2.94 -1.79 -1.20
CA VAL A 499 4.14 -0.92 -1.15
C VAL A 499 5.05 -1.31 0.01
N MET A 500 4.46 -1.74 1.12
CA MET A 500 5.14 -2.29 2.29
C MET A 500 5.29 -3.82 2.22
N GLY A 501 4.82 -4.42 1.12
CA GLY A 501 4.72 -5.85 0.95
C GLY A 501 6.09 -6.51 0.86
N ARG A 502 6.21 -7.65 1.53
CA ARG A 502 7.42 -8.49 1.51
C ARG A 502 7.47 -9.40 0.26
N GLU A 503 6.45 -9.37 -0.60
CA GLU A 503 6.20 -10.34 -1.67
C GLU A 503 6.35 -9.73 -3.07
N SER A 504 6.83 -10.54 -4.03
CA SER A 504 7.03 -10.14 -5.43
C SER A 504 5.76 -9.92 -6.25
N GLY A 505 4.59 -10.38 -5.78
CA GLY A 505 3.32 -10.20 -6.50
C GLY A 505 2.72 -8.79 -6.42
N LEU A 506 3.24 -7.91 -5.55
CA LEU A 506 2.63 -6.62 -5.22
C LEU A 506 3.41 -5.39 -5.74
N LEU A 507 4.37 -5.61 -6.64
CA LEU A 507 5.26 -4.58 -7.18
C LEU A 507 4.51 -3.45 -7.91
N HIS A 508 3.36 -3.77 -8.51
CA HIS A 508 2.48 -2.80 -9.16
C HIS A 508 1.99 -1.68 -8.22
N HIS A 509 1.87 -1.91 -6.92
CA HIS A 509 1.56 -0.86 -5.95
C HIS A 509 2.71 0.15 -5.80
N SER A 510 3.96 -0.33 -5.79
CA SER A 510 5.13 0.55 -5.76
C SER A 510 5.25 1.38 -7.02
N LEU A 511 4.96 0.80 -8.19
CA LEU A 511 4.90 1.54 -9.46
C LEU A 511 3.80 2.60 -9.46
N ARG A 512 2.64 2.31 -8.86
CA ARG A 512 1.56 3.27 -8.70
C ARG A 512 2.01 4.46 -7.88
N VAL A 513 2.50 4.22 -6.66
CA VAL A 513 2.95 5.30 -5.76
C VAL A 513 4.14 6.05 -6.36
N MET A 514 5.05 5.40 -7.09
CA MET A 514 6.16 6.08 -7.76
C MET A 514 5.69 7.10 -8.82
N THR A 515 4.51 6.91 -9.41
CA THR A 515 4.07 7.67 -10.60
C THR A 515 2.84 8.56 -10.38
N SER A 516 2.32 8.65 -9.16
CA SER A 516 1.14 9.46 -8.84
C SER A 516 1.27 10.18 -7.50
N ASP A 517 0.80 11.43 -7.43
CA ASP A 517 0.62 12.12 -6.15
C ASP A 517 -0.50 11.41 -5.34
N LEU A 518 -0.42 11.49 -4.01
CA LEU A 518 -1.24 10.69 -3.09
C LEU A 518 -2.21 11.57 -2.29
N ILE A 519 -3.49 11.21 -2.30
CA ILE A 519 -4.53 11.79 -1.44
C ILE A 519 -4.98 10.72 -0.45
N LEU A 520 -4.91 11.03 0.84
CA LEU A 520 -5.27 10.15 1.94
C LEU A 520 -6.52 10.72 2.63
N ASP A 521 -7.68 10.13 2.35
CA ASP A 521 -8.97 10.63 2.83
C ASP A 521 -9.52 9.82 4.01
N GLU A 522 -9.98 10.52 5.05
CA GLU A 522 -10.59 9.98 6.27
C GLU A 522 -9.66 9.00 7.03
N ILE A 523 -8.36 9.35 7.14
CA ILE A 523 -7.32 8.53 7.79
C ILE A 523 -7.30 8.54 9.32
N ASP A 524 -8.29 9.15 9.96
CA ASP A 524 -8.36 9.31 11.41
C ASP A 524 -8.97 8.11 12.16
N ASP A 525 -9.47 7.07 11.48
CA ASP A 525 -10.00 5.83 12.10
C ASP A 525 -8.95 4.72 12.33
N TYR A 526 -7.70 5.00 11.99
CA TYR A 526 -6.72 3.94 11.85
C TYR A 526 -6.32 3.40 13.21
N SER A 527 -6.31 2.06 13.35
CA SER A 527 -5.69 1.41 14.51
C SER A 527 -4.20 1.76 14.57
N ALA A 528 -3.55 1.58 15.72
CA ALA A 528 -2.11 1.85 15.82
C ALA A 528 -1.27 1.11 14.76
N GLN A 529 -1.66 -0.13 14.42
CA GLN A 529 -1.01 -0.90 13.36
C GLN A 529 -1.27 -0.31 11.97
N ASP A 530 -2.50 0.11 11.69
CA ASP A 530 -2.83 0.72 10.40
C ASP A 530 -2.18 2.10 10.26
N GLN A 531 -2.05 2.87 11.34
CA GLN A 531 -1.32 4.14 11.37
C GLN A 531 0.15 3.94 11.01
N ALA A 532 0.80 2.90 11.54
CA ALA A 532 2.18 2.59 11.19
C ALA A 532 2.33 2.25 9.69
N ALA A 533 1.38 1.51 9.12
CA ALA A 533 1.36 1.22 7.68
C ALA A 533 1.15 2.50 6.85
N LEU A 534 0.27 3.39 7.28
CA LEU A 534 0.02 4.69 6.64
C LEU A 534 1.28 5.58 6.65
N ILE A 535 1.93 5.71 7.80
CA ILE A 535 3.16 6.49 7.96
C ILE A 535 4.25 5.96 7.01
N SER A 536 4.34 4.63 6.88
CA SER A 536 5.30 4.01 5.96
C SER A 536 4.96 4.26 4.49
N LEU A 537 3.67 4.27 4.13
CA LEU A 537 3.21 4.65 2.79
C LEU A 537 3.55 6.11 2.46
N VAL A 538 3.37 7.02 3.43
CA VAL A 538 3.73 8.44 3.29
C VAL A 538 5.24 8.61 3.13
N GLU A 539 6.04 7.87 3.90
CA GLU A 539 7.51 7.85 3.75
C GLU A 539 7.91 7.36 2.36
N ALA A 540 7.30 6.28 1.86
CA ALA A 540 7.54 5.76 0.52
C ALA A 540 7.16 6.77 -0.57
N ALA A 541 6.00 7.44 -0.44
CA ALA A 541 5.60 8.50 -1.37
C ALA A 541 6.62 9.65 -1.39
N GLY A 542 7.10 10.07 -0.22
CA GLY A 542 8.18 11.06 -0.09
C GLY A 542 9.48 10.58 -0.77
N SER A 543 9.88 9.33 -0.58
CA SER A 543 11.07 8.72 -1.22
C SER A 543 11.00 8.66 -2.74
N TYR A 544 9.80 8.65 -3.32
CA TYR A 544 9.59 8.77 -4.77
C TYR A 544 9.41 10.21 -5.25
N GLY A 545 9.53 11.20 -4.35
CA GLY A 545 9.33 12.61 -4.66
C GLY A 545 7.88 12.98 -4.95
N ARG A 546 6.91 12.15 -4.52
CA ARG A 546 5.50 12.45 -4.71
C ARG A 546 4.98 13.41 -3.65
N ARG A 547 3.91 14.11 -3.99
CA ARG A 547 3.19 14.98 -3.06
C ARG A 547 2.12 14.21 -2.32
N VAL A 548 1.85 14.61 -1.08
CA VAL A 548 0.87 13.96 -0.22
C VAL A 548 -0.14 14.98 0.28
N LEU A 549 -1.42 14.68 0.15
CA LEU A 549 -2.50 15.48 0.74
C LEU A 549 -3.31 14.59 1.68
N ILE A 550 -3.56 15.08 2.89
CA ILE A 550 -4.30 14.36 3.92
C ILE A 550 -5.60 15.10 4.16
N SER A 551 -6.71 14.38 4.11
CA SER A 551 -8.03 14.91 4.41
C SER A 551 -8.56 14.23 5.67
N SER A 552 -8.78 15.02 6.72
CA SER A 552 -9.39 14.54 7.96
C SER A 552 -9.90 15.71 8.79
N ALA A 553 -11.06 15.52 9.41
CA ALA A 553 -11.65 16.52 10.30
C ALA A 553 -11.01 16.53 11.70
N THR A 554 -10.34 15.45 12.10
CA THR A 554 -9.95 15.21 13.50
C THR A 554 -8.51 14.72 13.68
N THR A 555 -7.60 14.97 12.72
CA THR A 555 -6.22 14.48 12.81
C THR A 555 -5.53 14.98 14.10
N PRO A 556 -5.14 14.09 15.03
CA PRO A 556 -4.45 14.50 16.24
C PRO A 556 -3.07 15.11 15.94
N PRO A 557 -2.60 16.10 16.72
CA PRO A 557 -1.29 16.73 16.49
C PRO A 557 -0.13 15.74 16.45
N ALA A 558 -0.14 14.72 17.31
CA ALA A 558 0.88 13.68 17.33
C ALA A 558 0.93 12.88 16.00
N THR A 559 -0.25 12.56 15.44
CA THR A 559 -0.37 11.87 14.14
C THR A 559 0.12 12.76 13.01
N ALA A 560 -0.25 14.04 13.00
CA ALA A 560 0.23 15.01 12.01
C ALA A 560 1.75 15.14 12.04
N CYS A 561 2.35 15.22 13.24
CA CYS A 561 3.81 15.28 13.42
C CYS A 561 4.50 14.02 12.92
N ALA A 562 3.98 12.83 13.26
CA ALA A 562 4.54 11.56 12.83
C ALA A 562 4.52 11.40 11.30
N ILE A 563 3.39 11.77 10.67
CA ILE A 563 3.23 11.77 9.21
C ILE A 563 4.19 12.76 8.56
N TYR A 564 4.26 14.01 9.05
CA TYR A 564 5.16 15.01 8.51
C TYR A 564 6.63 14.57 8.61
N ALA A 565 7.05 14.03 9.77
CA ALA A 565 8.40 13.53 9.97
C ALA A 565 8.72 12.38 8.99
N ALA A 566 7.78 11.48 8.74
CA ALA A 566 7.93 10.39 7.77
C ALA A 566 8.04 10.90 6.33
N TYR A 567 7.18 11.84 5.93
CA TYR A 567 7.28 12.50 4.63
C TYR A 567 8.61 13.21 4.46
N ARG A 568 9.06 13.97 5.46
CA ARG A 568 10.33 14.70 5.44
C ARG A 568 11.52 13.77 5.27
N ARG A 569 11.55 12.62 5.98
CA ARG A 569 12.57 11.58 5.83
C ARG A 569 12.58 11.03 4.40
N GLY A 570 11.43 10.61 3.89
CA GLY A 570 11.29 10.12 2.52
C GLY A 570 11.77 11.15 1.50
N TYR A 571 11.27 12.38 1.59
CA TYR A 571 11.62 13.44 0.65
C TYR A 571 13.11 13.82 0.71
N SER A 572 13.73 13.82 1.89
CA SER A 572 15.18 14.08 2.01
C SER A 572 15.99 13.05 1.23
N ARG A 573 15.58 11.78 1.26
CA ARG A 573 16.20 10.71 0.46
C ARG A 573 16.01 10.96 -1.03
N TYR A 574 14.80 11.29 -1.45
CA TYR A 574 14.52 11.64 -2.84
C TYR A 574 15.38 12.82 -3.32
N ALA A 575 15.46 13.90 -2.53
CA ALA A 575 16.22 15.10 -2.86
C ALA A 575 17.72 14.79 -2.98
N ARG A 576 18.30 14.06 -2.03
CA ARG A 576 19.71 13.64 -2.08
C ARG A 576 20.00 12.79 -3.32
N PHE A 577 19.15 11.80 -3.58
CA PHE A 577 19.35 10.87 -4.68
C PHE A 577 19.12 11.52 -6.05
N SER A 578 18.12 12.37 -6.19
CA SER A 578 17.84 13.11 -7.44
C SER A 578 18.74 14.32 -7.67
N GLY A 579 19.61 14.68 -6.72
CA GLY A 579 20.37 15.93 -6.74
C GLY A 579 19.50 17.18 -6.62
N GLY A 580 18.29 17.03 -6.07
CA GLY A 580 17.31 18.09 -5.86
C GLY A 580 17.55 18.90 -4.58
N VAL A 581 16.70 19.90 -4.39
CA VAL A 581 16.72 20.77 -3.22
C VAL A 581 15.97 20.09 -2.08
N ASP A 582 16.65 19.90 -0.94
CA ASP A 582 16.11 19.19 0.21
C ASP A 582 15.23 20.10 1.09
N ARG A 583 14.07 20.49 0.55
CA ARG A 583 13.11 21.40 1.18
C ARG A 583 11.68 20.91 1.01
N VAL A 584 10.84 21.14 2.02
CA VAL A 584 9.43 20.73 2.01
C VAL A 584 8.55 21.92 2.35
N ASP A 585 7.53 22.15 1.53
CA ASP A 585 6.45 23.10 1.80
C ASP A 585 5.29 22.35 2.49
N TYR A 586 4.67 23.02 3.45
CA TYR A 586 3.53 22.51 4.21
C TYR A 586 2.27 23.31 3.90
N GLY A 587 1.21 22.63 3.47
CA GLY A 587 -0.10 23.26 3.27
C GLY A 587 -1.07 22.97 4.41
N PHE A 588 -1.80 23.98 4.88
CA PHE A 588 -2.96 23.81 5.74
C PHE A 588 -4.17 24.47 5.07
N PHE A 589 -5.27 23.72 4.95
CA PHE A 589 -6.48 24.18 4.27
C PHE A 589 -7.72 23.80 5.09
N SER A 590 -8.60 24.75 5.35
CA SER A 590 -9.92 24.47 5.94
C SER A 590 -11.00 25.42 5.45
N ASP A 591 -12.23 25.13 5.84
CA ASP A 591 -13.41 25.95 5.58
C ASP A 591 -13.45 27.26 6.40
N ALA A 592 -12.60 27.40 7.43
CA ALA A 592 -12.53 28.61 8.22
C ALA A 592 -12.04 29.84 7.40
N PRO A 593 -12.44 31.06 7.77
CA PRO A 593 -11.82 32.28 7.27
C PRO A 593 -10.31 32.30 7.57
N ASN A 594 -9.49 32.77 6.63
CA ASN A 594 -8.03 32.94 6.77
C ASN A 594 -7.22 31.69 7.18
N SER A 595 -7.75 30.49 6.94
CA SER A 595 -7.09 29.23 7.33
C SER A 595 -6.38 28.49 6.18
N CYS A 596 -6.51 28.98 4.95
CA CYS A 596 -5.86 28.38 3.78
C CYS A 596 -4.49 29.02 3.56
N GLN A 597 -3.42 28.31 3.88
CA GLN A 597 -2.05 28.82 3.75
C GLN A 597 -1.02 27.75 3.40
N VAL A 598 0.12 28.20 2.88
CA VAL A 598 1.29 27.38 2.59
C VAL A 598 2.49 27.98 3.33
N ILE A 599 3.08 27.19 4.23
CA ILE A 599 4.30 27.52 4.96
C ILE A 599 5.47 26.89 4.20
N ARG A 600 6.41 27.73 3.76
CA ARG A 600 7.54 27.29 2.95
C ARG A 600 8.69 26.81 3.82
N ASP A 601 9.39 25.79 3.32
CA ASP A 601 10.65 25.28 3.90
C ASP A 601 10.56 24.96 5.41
N ILE A 602 9.45 24.34 5.80
CA ILE A 602 9.22 24.01 7.19
C ILE A 602 10.16 22.89 7.65
N THR A 603 10.63 22.95 8.90
CA THR A 603 11.48 21.91 9.49
C THR A 603 10.66 20.96 10.37
N VAL A 604 11.24 19.83 10.77
CA VAL A 604 10.60 18.89 11.72
C VAL A 604 10.39 19.55 13.08
N GLN A 605 11.26 20.48 13.46
CA GLN A 605 11.22 21.21 14.72
C GLN A 605 10.15 22.30 14.72
N ASP A 606 9.95 22.99 13.59
CA ASP A 606 8.99 24.09 13.47
C ASP A 606 7.57 23.60 13.16
N PHE A 607 7.43 22.41 12.56
CA PHE A 607 6.15 21.85 12.16
C PHE A 607 5.09 21.80 13.27
N PRO A 608 5.38 21.34 14.50
CA PRO A 608 4.37 21.26 15.55
C PRO A 608 3.75 22.61 15.90
N GLY A 609 4.57 23.67 16.00
CA GLY A 609 4.11 25.02 16.28
C GLY A 609 3.25 25.57 15.15
N ALA A 610 3.75 25.49 13.91
CA ALA A 610 3.02 26.00 12.75
C ALA A 610 1.69 25.25 12.51
N HIS A 611 1.65 23.93 12.74
CA HIS A 611 0.42 23.16 12.68
C HIS A 611 -0.58 23.58 13.77
N ALA A 612 -0.10 23.82 14.99
CA ALA A 612 -0.93 24.28 16.11
C ALA A 612 -1.51 25.67 15.84
N ASP A 613 -0.73 26.61 15.30
CA ASP A 613 -1.20 27.95 14.94
C ASP A 613 -2.33 27.89 13.89
N CYS A 614 -2.17 27.07 12.85
CA CYS A 614 -3.23 26.80 11.87
C CYS A 614 -4.48 26.22 12.54
N ALA A 615 -4.31 25.20 13.39
CA ALA A 615 -5.41 24.54 14.08
C ALA A 615 -6.15 25.49 15.02
N GLN A 616 -5.43 26.44 15.63
CA GLN A 616 -5.99 27.45 16.52
C GLN A 616 -6.92 28.42 15.76
N VAL A 617 -6.57 28.81 14.53
CA VAL A 617 -7.46 29.61 13.65
C VAL A 617 -8.78 28.86 13.39
N VAL A 618 -8.70 27.56 13.12
CA VAL A 618 -9.90 26.72 12.92
C VAL A 618 -10.71 26.61 14.20
N LEU A 619 -10.06 26.40 15.35
CA LEU A 619 -10.71 26.31 16.64
C LEU A 619 -11.47 27.60 17.00
N HIS A 620 -10.85 28.77 16.82
CA HIS A 620 -11.50 30.06 17.05
C HIS A 620 -12.74 30.22 16.17
N HIS A 621 -12.67 29.80 14.90
CA HIS A 621 -13.82 29.84 14.00
C HIS A 621 -14.94 28.88 14.45
N ILE A 622 -14.60 27.65 14.85
CA ILE A 622 -15.58 26.67 15.35
C ILE A 622 -16.30 27.20 16.60
N LEU A 623 -15.55 27.78 17.55
CA LEU A 623 -16.12 28.33 18.78
C LEU A 623 -17.02 29.55 18.53
N ALA A 624 -16.78 30.30 17.46
CA ALA A 624 -17.62 31.43 17.04
C ALA A 624 -18.81 31.01 16.17
N THR A 625 -18.86 29.77 15.67
CA THR A 625 -19.91 29.30 14.79
C THR A 625 -21.16 28.92 15.60
N GLU A 626 -22.34 29.32 15.12
CA GLU A 626 -23.60 28.98 15.79
C GLU A 626 -23.82 27.46 15.85
N SER A 627 -24.24 26.99 17.03
CA SER A 627 -24.49 25.57 17.23
C SER A 627 -25.72 25.09 16.43
N ARG A 628 -25.54 23.94 15.79
CA ARG A 628 -26.62 23.21 15.09
C ARG A 628 -26.99 21.91 15.81
N ARG A 629 -26.17 21.50 16.79
CA ARG A 629 -26.32 20.25 17.51
C ARG A 629 -26.11 20.50 18.99
N SER A 630 -27.13 20.21 19.77
CA SER A 630 -27.07 20.32 21.22
C SER A 630 -27.20 18.93 21.83
N LEU A 631 -26.27 18.60 22.72
CA LEU A 631 -26.11 17.29 23.33
C LEU A 631 -26.64 17.31 24.76
N LYS A 632 -27.49 16.33 25.10
CA LYS A 632 -27.83 16.00 26.49
C LYS A 632 -27.23 14.66 26.89
N ILE A 633 -26.95 14.50 28.18
CA ILE A 633 -26.51 13.24 28.76
C ILE A 633 -27.73 12.43 29.21
N VAL A 634 -27.73 11.13 28.90
CA VAL A 634 -28.73 10.16 29.37
C VAL A 634 -28.06 9.31 30.42
N HIS A 635 -28.49 9.46 31.67
CA HIS A 635 -27.92 8.73 32.79
C HIS A 635 -28.42 7.29 32.80
N THR A 636 -27.49 6.36 32.66
CA THR A 636 -27.76 4.92 32.58
C THR A 636 -26.91 4.12 33.55
N ALA A 637 -25.81 4.67 34.09
CA ALA A 637 -24.80 3.94 34.86
C ALA A 637 -25.35 3.11 36.04
N ASP A 638 -26.38 3.62 36.71
CA ASP A 638 -26.99 3.01 37.89
C ASP A 638 -28.00 1.89 37.57
N LEU A 639 -28.41 1.76 36.30
CA LEU A 639 -29.40 0.76 35.88
C LEU A 639 -28.85 -0.66 36.00
N ALA A 640 -29.70 -1.54 36.53
CA ALA A 640 -29.31 -2.87 36.97
C ALA A 640 -29.17 -3.85 35.80
N ASN A 641 -29.99 -3.68 34.76
CA ASN A 641 -30.04 -4.59 33.62
C ASN A 641 -30.12 -3.84 32.28
N LEU A 642 -29.79 -4.55 31.21
CA LEU A 642 -29.78 -3.97 29.86
C LEU A 642 -31.18 -3.63 29.34
N THR A 643 -32.23 -4.29 29.83
CA THR A 643 -33.60 -3.97 29.43
C THR A 643 -33.97 -2.56 29.87
N GLU A 644 -33.67 -2.19 31.12
CA GLU A 644 -33.85 -0.81 31.61
C GLU A 644 -33.06 0.21 30.80
N VAL A 645 -31.83 -0.14 30.40
CA VAL A 645 -31.01 0.72 29.52
C VAL A 645 -31.68 0.88 28.15
N TYR A 646 -32.25 -0.18 27.59
CA TYR A 646 -32.97 -0.14 26.31
C TYR A 646 -34.24 0.70 26.40
N GLU A 647 -34.98 0.63 27.50
CA GLU A 647 -36.12 1.52 27.78
C GLU A 647 -35.66 2.98 27.81
N LYS A 648 -34.57 3.28 28.53
CA LYS A 648 -34.02 4.66 28.57
C LYS A 648 -33.53 5.17 27.22
N ILE A 649 -32.97 4.30 26.38
CA ILE A 649 -32.61 4.66 25.01
C ILE A 649 -33.89 4.98 24.19
N GLY A 650 -34.95 4.18 24.37
CA GLY A 650 -36.26 4.42 23.75
C GLY A 650 -36.87 5.75 24.18
N ASP A 651 -36.96 6.00 25.49
CA ASP A 651 -37.44 7.27 26.07
C ASP A 651 -36.70 8.46 25.46
N ALA A 652 -35.37 8.41 25.43
CA ALA A 652 -34.55 9.48 24.88
C ALA A 652 -34.81 9.69 23.37
N ALA A 653 -34.97 8.60 22.60
CA ALA A 653 -35.28 8.68 21.18
C ALA A 653 -36.66 9.28 20.92
N PHE A 654 -37.66 8.93 21.72
CA PHE A 654 -39.02 9.48 21.57
C PHE A 654 -39.09 10.94 22.00
N GLU A 655 -38.41 11.33 23.08
CA GLU A 655 -38.32 12.75 23.47
C GLU A 655 -37.68 13.58 22.35
N LEU A 656 -36.61 13.07 21.72
CA LEU A 656 -35.98 13.72 20.57
C LEU A 656 -36.87 13.74 19.34
N HIS A 657 -37.68 12.69 19.09
CA HIS A 657 -38.67 12.71 18.00
C HIS A 657 -39.63 13.89 18.15
N HIS A 658 -40.27 14.05 19.32
CA HIS A 658 -41.23 15.13 19.56
C HIS A 658 -40.61 16.53 19.36
N GLY A 659 -39.35 16.71 19.74
CA GLY A 659 -38.65 18.00 19.61
C GLY A 659 -38.07 18.30 18.21
N ASN A 660 -37.99 17.31 17.32
CA ASN A 660 -37.23 17.41 16.06
C ASN A 660 -37.99 16.91 14.81
N ALA A 661 -39.21 16.39 14.95
CA ALA A 661 -40.01 15.90 13.83
C ALA A 661 -40.45 17.04 12.90
N VAL A 662 -40.68 16.69 11.65
CA VAL A 662 -41.18 17.58 10.60
C VAL A 662 -42.57 17.16 10.16
N THR A 663 -43.45 18.11 9.93
CA THR A 663 -44.80 17.85 9.44
C THR A 663 -44.75 17.49 7.95
N LEU A 664 -45.39 16.38 7.58
CA LEU A 664 -45.59 15.94 6.21
C LEU A 664 -46.78 16.67 5.58
N ASP A 665 -46.87 16.63 4.24
CA ASP A 665 -48.02 17.18 3.51
C ASP A 665 -49.37 16.53 3.92
N SER A 666 -49.33 15.31 4.48
CA SER A 666 -50.50 14.62 5.03
C SER A 666 -50.96 15.13 6.41
N GLY A 667 -50.21 16.04 7.04
CA GLY A 667 -50.46 16.56 8.39
C GLY A 667 -49.82 15.73 9.52
N GLN A 668 -49.35 14.52 9.25
CA GLN A 668 -48.61 13.68 10.21
C GLN A 668 -47.20 14.24 10.46
N THR A 669 -46.65 14.06 11.65
CA THR A 669 -45.22 14.34 11.87
C THR A 669 -44.34 13.14 11.55
N PHE A 670 -43.14 13.41 11.07
CA PHE A 670 -42.15 12.41 10.69
C PHE A 670 -40.77 12.80 11.19
N SER A 671 -40.02 11.85 11.72
CA SER A 671 -38.58 12.01 11.93
C SER A 671 -37.81 10.75 11.58
N ALA A 672 -36.57 10.91 11.11
CA ALA A 672 -35.58 9.85 11.02
C ALA A 672 -34.50 10.07 12.10
N GLY A 673 -34.45 9.17 13.09
CA GLY A 673 -33.47 9.16 14.17
C GLY A 673 -32.40 8.09 13.96
N LEU A 674 -31.15 8.41 14.30
CA LEU A 674 -30.06 7.44 14.37
C LEU A 674 -29.84 7.00 15.81
N VAL A 675 -29.85 5.70 16.08
CA VAL A 675 -29.45 5.12 17.37
C VAL A 675 -28.17 4.33 17.17
N ARG A 676 -27.04 4.88 17.61
CA ARG A 676 -25.71 4.34 17.33
C ARG A 676 -25.13 3.62 18.54
N LEU A 677 -24.78 2.34 18.35
CA LEU A 677 -24.12 1.50 19.35
C LEU A 677 -22.80 0.92 18.80
N ASN A 678 -21.88 0.57 19.69
CA ASN A 678 -20.56 0.03 19.38
C ASN A 678 -20.61 -1.42 18.88
N ASN A 679 -21.60 -2.23 19.31
CA ASN A 679 -21.60 -3.68 19.12
C ASN A 679 -22.81 -4.17 18.33
N THR A 680 -22.56 -5.01 17.32
CA THR A 680 -23.60 -5.60 16.46
C THR A 680 -24.66 -6.42 17.21
N ARG A 681 -24.27 -7.15 18.26
CA ARG A 681 -25.23 -7.92 19.08
C ARG A 681 -26.23 -6.99 19.77
N ARG A 682 -25.73 -5.90 20.37
CA ARG A 682 -26.56 -4.91 21.08
C ARG A 682 -27.48 -4.15 20.13
N VAL A 683 -27.00 -3.81 18.93
CA VAL A 683 -27.82 -3.23 17.86
C VAL A 683 -29.02 -4.12 17.53
N ARG A 684 -28.82 -5.45 17.42
CA ARG A 684 -29.91 -6.39 17.13
C ARG A 684 -30.92 -6.46 18.27
N GLU A 685 -30.43 -6.65 19.51
CA GLU A 685 -31.27 -6.73 20.72
C GLU A 685 -32.11 -5.45 20.90
N LEU A 686 -31.49 -4.28 20.75
CA LEU A 686 -32.18 -3.00 20.87
C LEU A 686 -33.18 -2.78 19.72
N ALA A 687 -32.83 -3.14 18.48
CA ALA A 687 -33.75 -2.99 17.35
C ALA A 687 -35.02 -3.83 17.53
N GLU A 688 -34.87 -5.07 18.01
CA GLU A 688 -36.00 -5.93 18.35
C GLU A 688 -36.85 -5.32 19.46
N HIS A 689 -36.21 -4.86 20.55
CA HIS A 689 -36.89 -4.21 21.66
C HIS A 689 -37.69 -2.96 21.23
N LEU A 690 -37.09 -2.06 20.45
CA LEU A 690 -37.73 -0.83 19.98
C LEU A 690 -38.84 -1.07 18.97
N SER A 691 -38.81 -2.19 18.22
CA SER A 691 -39.84 -2.51 17.23
C SER A 691 -41.23 -2.75 17.85
N GLN A 692 -41.26 -3.03 19.15
CA GLN A 692 -42.48 -3.30 19.92
C GLN A 692 -43.03 -2.06 20.62
N LYS A 693 -42.45 -0.87 20.39
CA LYS A 693 -42.72 0.37 21.15
C LYS A 693 -43.66 1.36 20.44
N SER A 694 -44.43 0.91 19.45
CA SER A 694 -45.49 1.76 18.88
C SER A 694 -46.58 2.03 19.93
N SER A 695 -47.12 3.26 19.93
CA SER A 695 -48.20 3.69 20.84
C SER A 695 -49.47 4.05 20.06
N ALA A 696 -50.47 4.60 20.78
CA ALA A 696 -51.71 5.09 20.19
C ALA A 696 -51.48 6.23 19.20
N ASP A 697 -50.51 7.11 19.49
CA ASP A 697 -50.25 8.34 18.72
C ASP A 697 -48.99 8.24 17.85
N LEU A 698 -48.09 7.29 18.15
CA LEU A 698 -46.80 7.14 17.49
C LEU A 698 -46.63 5.75 16.87
N HIS A 699 -46.31 5.71 15.58
CA HIS A 699 -45.83 4.53 14.89
C HIS A 699 -44.30 4.52 14.85
N VAL A 700 -43.70 3.50 15.48
CA VAL A 700 -42.24 3.32 15.52
C VAL A 700 -41.83 2.32 14.46
N ALA A 701 -41.12 2.80 13.43
CA ALA A 701 -40.53 1.97 12.40
C ALA A 701 -39.04 1.77 12.69
N VAL A 702 -38.59 0.53 12.83
CA VAL A 702 -37.19 0.24 13.19
C VAL A 702 -36.43 -0.39 12.03
N LEU A 703 -35.25 0.15 11.73
CA LEU A 703 -34.31 -0.37 10.76
C LEU A 703 -32.99 -0.74 11.43
N CYS A 704 -32.69 -2.03 11.52
CA CYS A 704 -31.41 -2.54 12.01
C CYS A 704 -30.34 -2.44 10.91
N TYR A 705 -29.20 -1.78 11.18
CA TYR A 705 -28.15 -1.54 10.21
C TYR A 705 -26.73 -1.84 10.74
N HIS A 706 -26.11 -2.90 10.22
CA HIS A 706 -24.77 -3.30 10.66
C HIS A 706 -23.99 -4.07 9.58
N SER A 707 -22.68 -4.25 9.79
CA SER A 707 -21.78 -4.91 8.81
C SER A 707 -22.05 -6.41 8.60
N ARG A 708 -22.73 -7.11 9.53
CA ARG A 708 -22.99 -8.57 9.48
C ARG A 708 -24.18 -9.01 8.61
N PHE A 709 -24.82 -8.12 7.87
CA PHE A 709 -25.83 -8.52 6.87
C PHE A 709 -25.16 -9.13 5.64
N MET A 710 -25.88 -9.99 4.91
CA MET A 710 -25.51 -10.34 3.55
C MET A 710 -25.36 -9.06 2.72
N LEU A 711 -24.35 -9.00 1.85
CA LEU A 711 -23.99 -7.78 1.14
C LEU A 711 -25.15 -7.24 0.29
N ALA A 712 -25.98 -8.12 -0.30
CA ALA A 712 -27.20 -7.75 -1.04
C ALA A 712 -28.23 -7.03 -0.16
N SER A 713 -28.52 -7.57 1.01
CA SER A 713 -29.42 -6.95 1.98
C SER A 713 -28.87 -5.60 2.43
N ARG A 714 -27.56 -5.55 2.72
CA ARG A 714 -26.88 -4.32 3.13
C ARG A 714 -26.96 -3.24 2.06
N PHE A 715 -26.72 -3.59 0.80
CA PHE A 715 -26.85 -2.68 -0.34
C PHE A 715 -28.27 -2.09 -0.46
N ARG A 716 -29.31 -2.91 -0.29
CA ARG A 716 -30.71 -2.43 -0.31
C ARG A 716 -31.03 -1.48 0.84
N ILE A 717 -30.56 -1.80 2.06
CA ILE A 717 -30.71 -0.93 3.24
C ILE A 717 -30.05 0.42 2.97
N GLU A 718 -28.85 0.41 2.42
CA GLU A 718 -28.07 1.60 2.12
C GLU A 718 -28.73 2.48 1.03
N ALA A 719 -29.26 1.86 -0.03
CA ALA A 719 -30.01 2.56 -1.06
C ALA A 719 -31.29 3.21 -0.51
N PHE A 720 -32.00 2.52 0.40
CA PHE A 720 -33.16 3.06 1.10
C PHE A 720 -32.79 4.29 1.95
N LEU A 721 -31.74 4.16 2.78
CA LEU A 721 -31.28 5.26 3.64
C LEU A 721 -30.85 6.49 2.84
N ASN A 722 -30.10 6.30 1.75
CA ASN A 722 -29.66 7.39 0.88
C ASN A 722 -30.83 8.19 0.26
N ARG A 723 -32.02 7.57 0.12
CA ARG A 723 -33.21 8.25 -0.39
C ARG A 723 -34.03 8.89 0.73
N VAL A 724 -34.36 8.13 1.77
CA VAL A 724 -35.23 8.58 2.87
C VAL A 724 -34.57 9.66 3.73
N CYS A 725 -33.25 9.57 3.95
CA CYS A 725 -32.50 10.53 4.76
C CYS A 725 -31.90 11.68 3.93
N ASN A 726 -32.30 11.86 2.66
CA ASN A 726 -31.81 12.97 1.85
C ASN A 726 -32.68 14.22 2.00
N ARG A 727 -32.14 15.23 2.68
CA ARG A 727 -32.80 16.54 2.92
C ARG A 727 -32.33 17.69 2.00
N LYS A 728 -31.65 17.43 0.87
CA LYS A 728 -31.15 18.51 -0.02
C LYS A 728 -32.27 19.30 -0.71
N ASN A 729 -33.44 18.70 -0.88
CA ASN A 729 -34.64 19.36 -1.40
C ASN A 729 -35.57 19.73 -0.22
N ARG A 730 -35.94 21.02 -0.13
CA ARG A 730 -36.63 21.60 1.04
C ARG A 730 -38.00 21.00 1.41
N ARG A 731 -38.68 20.28 0.50
CA ARG A 731 -39.99 19.66 0.79
C ARG A 731 -39.91 18.14 0.80
N LEU A 732 -40.32 17.58 1.94
CA LEU A 732 -40.53 16.16 2.12
C LEU A 732 -41.95 15.84 1.73
N SER A 733 -42.10 15.24 0.56
CA SER A 733 -43.38 14.77 0.06
C SER A 733 -43.41 13.24 0.13
N VAL A 734 -44.57 12.70 0.47
CA VAL A 734 -44.83 11.26 0.50
C VAL A 734 -44.51 10.60 -0.85
N ASP A 735 -44.74 11.33 -1.96
CA ASP A 735 -44.46 10.86 -3.32
C ASP A 735 -42.96 10.64 -3.59
N ARG A 736 -42.09 11.27 -2.79
CA ARG A 736 -40.63 11.12 -2.88
C ARG A 736 -40.09 10.00 -1.99
N MET A 737 -40.96 9.30 -1.27
CA MET A 737 -40.62 8.16 -0.40
C MET A 737 -41.52 6.94 -0.68
N PRO A 738 -41.57 6.42 -1.91
CA PRO A 738 -42.40 5.25 -2.22
C PRO A 738 -42.05 4.04 -1.36
N GLU A 739 -40.80 3.89 -0.93
CA GLU A 739 -40.39 2.83 -0.01
C GLU A 739 -41.01 2.95 1.38
N MET A 740 -41.39 4.16 1.79
CA MET A 740 -42.08 4.42 3.05
C MET A 740 -43.60 4.22 2.93
N ALA A 741 -44.15 3.98 1.74
CA ALA A 741 -45.59 3.83 1.54
C ALA A 741 -46.20 2.73 2.42
N LYS A 742 -45.46 1.63 2.65
CA LYS A 742 -45.90 0.58 3.57
C LYS A 742 -45.97 1.10 5.02
N VAL A 743 -44.91 1.76 5.49
CA VAL A 743 -44.83 2.33 6.85
C VAL A 743 -45.92 3.39 7.07
N ILE A 744 -46.14 4.26 6.08
CA ILE A 744 -47.17 5.32 6.15
C ILE A 744 -48.57 4.70 6.24
N ARG A 745 -48.85 3.64 5.47
CA ARG A 745 -50.13 2.91 5.59
C ARG A 745 -50.29 2.21 6.95
N GLU A 746 -49.22 1.62 7.47
CA GLU A 746 -49.22 0.95 8.78
C GLU A 746 -49.35 1.96 9.94
N ALA A 747 -48.86 3.18 9.76
CA ALA A 747 -49.02 4.27 10.71
C ALA A 747 -50.49 4.68 10.87
N ARG A 748 -51.34 4.53 9.85
CA ARG A 748 -52.79 4.83 9.91
C ARG A 748 -53.10 6.23 10.46
N GLY A 749 -52.34 7.24 10.03
CA GLY A 749 -52.53 8.63 10.48
C GLY A 749 -51.77 9.01 11.76
N ARG A 750 -51.10 8.07 12.44
CA ARG A 750 -50.22 8.34 13.59
C ARG A 750 -48.92 9.03 13.16
N ASP A 751 -48.26 9.69 14.10
CA ASP A 751 -46.91 10.20 13.88
C ASP A 751 -45.94 9.07 13.57
N ILE A 752 -44.87 9.35 12.82
CA ILE A 752 -43.94 8.33 12.33
C ILE A 752 -42.53 8.63 12.82
N CYS A 753 -41.98 7.74 13.66
CA CYS A 753 -40.59 7.77 14.06
C CYS A 753 -39.84 6.59 13.40
N LEU A 754 -39.00 6.91 12.42
CA LEU A 754 -38.07 5.96 11.81
C LEU A 754 -36.78 5.92 12.63
N LEU A 755 -36.54 4.82 13.35
CA LEU A 755 -35.33 4.59 14.13
C LEU A 755 -34.35 3.69 13.37
N VAL A 756 -33.23 4.26 12.95
CA VAL A 756 -32.11 3.52 12.36
C VAL A 756 -31.18 3.10 13.49
N VAL A 757 -31.25 1.84 13.92
CA VAL A 757 -30.39 1.31 14.98
C VAL A 757 -29.16 0.70 14.33
N ALA A 758 -27.99 1.32 14.55
CA ALA A 758 -26.81 1.02 13.75
C ALA A 758 -25.50 0.88 14.54
N THR A 759 -24.56 0.16 13.94
CA THR A 759 -23.14 0.17 14.35
C THR A 759 -22.39 1.38 13.75
N PRO A 760 -21.08 1.57 13.99
CA PRO A 760 -20.30 2.67 13.38
C PRO A 760 -20.27 2.73 11.85
N ILE A 761 -20.86 1.73 11.18
CA ILE A 761 -21.03 1.72 9.73
C ILE A 761 -21.85 2.92 9.21
N ALA A 762 -22.71 3.50 10.05
CA ALA A 762 -23.47 4.71 9.71
C ALA A 762 -22.64 6.01 9.79
N GLU A 763 -21.45 5.96 10.40
CA GLU A 763 -20.62 7.15 10.66
C GLU A 763 -19.81 7.59 9.43
N VAL A 764 -19.45 6.69 8.52
CA VAL A 764 -18.47 6.94 7.44
C VAL A 764 -19.09 6.70 6.07
N GLY A 765 -18.80 7.58 5.11
CA GLY A 765 -19.14 7.38 3.69
C GLY A 765 -20.64 7.47 3.35
N ARG A 766 -21.46 8.10 4.20
CA ARG A 766 -22.92 8.24 3.99
C ARG A 766 -23.37 9.69 3.96
N ASP A 767 -24.17 10.05 2.97
CA ASP A 767 -24.74 11.40 2.85
C ASP A 767 -26.16 11.46 3.43
N ASN A 768 -26.32 10.93 4.65
CA ASN A 768 -27.58 10.89 5.37
C ASN A 768 -27.73 12.12 6.27
N ASP A 769 -28.94 12.66 6.32
CA ASP A 769 -29.35 13.73 7.23
C ASP A 769 -30.47 13.23 8.15
N TYR A 770 -30.10 12.93 9.40
CA TYR A 770 -31.01 12.54 10.48
C TYR A 770 -31.51 13.76 11.26
N ASP A 771 -32.70 13.64 11.84
CA ASP A 771 -33.31 14.67 12.68
C ASP A 771 -32.72 14.69 14.09
N PHE A 772 -32.36 13.52 14.61
CA PHE A 772 -31.71 13.38 15.91
C PHE A 772 -30.79 12.15 16.00
N LEU A 773 -29.96 12.11 17.04
CA LEU A 773 -29.04 11.02 17.36
C LEU A 773 -29.17 10.59 18.81
N VAL A 774 -29.22 9.29 19.07
CA VAL A 774 -28.92 8.69 20.37
C VAL A 774 -27.65 7.84 20.23
N THR A 775 -26.65 8.04 21.07
CA THR A 775 -25.38 7.29 20.97
C THR A 775 -24.82 6.91 22.33
N GLU A 776 -24.15 5.77 22.39
CA GLU A 776 -23.25 5.46 23.51
C GLU A 776 -21.85 6.08 23.29
N PRO A 777 -21.08 6.35 24.36
CA PRO A 777 -19.74 6.89 24.24
C PRO A 777 -18.77 5.86 23.62
N CYS A 778 -17.84 6.34 22.79
CA CYS A 778 -16.83 5.51 22.13
C CYS A 778 -15.49 6.24 22.01
N SER A 779 -15.44 7.26 21.15
CA SER A 779 -14.29 8.13 20.94
C SER A 779 -14.77 9.51 20.48
N TYR A 780 -13.94 10.54 20.62
CA TYR A 780 -14.25 11.89 20.12
C TYR A 780 -14.56 11.89 18.62
N ARG A 781 -13.77 11.16 17.83
CA ARG A 781 -14.00 11.02 16.39
C ARG A 781 -15.37 10.43 16.07
N SER A 782 -15.71 9.31 16.71
CA SER A 782 -16.99 8.63 16.47
C SER A 782 -18.17 9.55 16.82
N LEU A 783 -18.05 10.31 17.92
CA LEU A 783 -19.04 11.32 18.30
C LEU A 783 -19.15 12.43 17.26
N VAL A 784 -18.03 13.02 16.81
CA VAL A 784 -18.02 14.08 15.79
C VAL A 784 -18.59 13.60 14.44
N GLN A 785 -18.24 12.38 14.02
CA GLN A 785 -18.75 11.81 12.77
C GLN A 785 -20.24 11.48 12.84
N ALA A 786 -20.70 10.88 13.95
CA ALA A 786 -22.12 10.57 14.16
C ALA A 786 -22.97 11.84 14.24
N THR A 787 -22.54 12.84 15.01
CA THR A 787 -23.24 14.14 15.12
C THR A 787 -23.22 14.92 13.80
N GLY A 788 -22.20 14.74 12.97
CA GLY A 788 -22.14 15.24 11.59
C GLY A 788 -23.18 14.66 10.63
N ARG A 789 -23.93 13.62 11.05
CA ARG A 789 -25.09 13.08 10.33
C ARG A 789 -26.42 13.69 10.81
N VAL A 790 -26.42 14.53 11.86
CA VAL A 790 -27.61 15.23 12.36
C VAL A 790 -27.68 16.62 11.74
N ARG A 791 -28.81 16.95 11.10
CA ARG A 791 -29.02 18.21 10.37
C ARG A 791 -27.89 18.50 9.38
N ARG A 792 -27.54 17.50 8.57
CA ARG A 792 -26.40 17.54 7.65
C ARG A 792 -26.62 18.48 6.44
N HIS A 793 -27.81 18.49 5.87
CA HIS A 793 -28.18 19.30 4.71
C HIS A 793 -28.93 20.59 5.08
N ARG A 794 -29.17 20.80 6.39
CA ARG A 794 -29.94 21.91 6.96
C ARG A 794 -29.00 22.85 7.73
N PRO A 795 -28.46 23.89 7.06
CA PRO A 795 -27.40 24.72 7.62
C PRO A 795 -27.89 25.74 8.66
N GLU A 796 -29.20 25.91 8.82
CA GLU A 796 -29.78 26.92 9.71
C GLU A 796 -29.48 26.64 11.19
N ARG A 797 -29.40 27.71 11.99
CA ARG A 797 -29.29 27.66 13.46
C ARG A 797 -30.37 26.74 14.03
N TYR A 798 -30.00 25.96 15.03
CA TYR A 798 -30.93 25.04 15.67
C TYR A 798 -30.65 24.90 17.15
N GLU A 799 -31.59 25.36 17.97
CA GLU A 799 -31.42 25.47 19.42
C GLU A 799 -31.90 24.23 20.18
N SER A 800 -32.87 23.50 19.61
CA SER A 800 -33.42 22.31 20.26
C SER A 800 -32.37 21.22 20.41
N VAL A 801 -32.46 20.49 21.53
CA VAL A 801 -31.66 19.29 21.77
C VAL A 801 -31.99 18.24 20.71
N ASN A 802 -30.97 17.78 20.01
CA ASN A 802 -31.09 16.82 18.91
C ASN A 802 -30.06 15.69 19.00
N VAL A 803 -29.22 15.69 20.03
CA VAL A 803 -28.27 14.61 20.34
C VAL A 803 -28.45 14.20 21.79
N ALA A 804 -28.58 12.90 22.02
CA ALA A 804 -28.51 12.29 23.34
C ALA A 804 -27.32 11.33 23.39
N MET A 805 -26.51 11.44 24.44
CA MET A 805 -25.38 10.55 24.67
C MET A 805 -25.51 9.86 26.02
N LEU A 806 -25.34 8.54 26.06
CA LEU A 806 -25.29 7.82 27.33
C LEU A 806 -24.07 8.25 28.15
N ASP A 807 -24.19 8.28 29.47
CA ASP A 807 -23.09 8.55 30.40
C ASP A 807 -22.01 7.44 30.38
N VAL A 808 -22.42 6.19 30.17
CA VAL A 808 -21.54 5.02 30.08
C VAL A 808 -21.84 4.18 28.83
N PRO A 809 -20.85 3.46 28.28
CA PRO A 809 -21.11 2.54 27.17
C PRO A 809 -21.84 1.29 27.66
N LEU A 810 -22.59 0.60 26.80
CA LEU A 810 -23.34 -0.63 27.14
C LEU A 810 -22.46 -1.76 27.68
N ARG A 811 -21.15 -1.74 27.35
CA ARG A 811 -20.16 -2.67 27.93
C ARG A 811 -20.03 -2.54 29.46
N TRP A 812 -20.31 -1.35 30.02
CA TRP A 812 -20.32 -1.09 31.46
C TRP A 812 -21.29 -2.03 32.18
N HIS A 813 -22.54 -2.08 31.73
CA HIS A 813 -23.59 -2.94 32.30
C HIS A 813 -23.28 -4.42 32.13
N ALA A 814 -22.69 -4.81 30.99
CA ALA A 814 -22.28 -6.20 30.76
C ALA A 814 -21.16 -6.65 31.73
N ASN A 815 -20.22 -5.77 32.05
CA ASN A 815 -19.14 -6.09 32.99
C ASN A 815 -19.64 -6.13 34.45
N ARG A 816 -20.54 -5.22 34.82
CA ARG A 816 -21.16 -5.19 36.16
C ARG A 816 -21.98 -6.45 36.42
N ALA A 817 -22.74 -6.93 35.43
CA ALA A 817 -23.48 -8.19 35.51
C ALA A 817 -22.58 -9.43 35.66
N LEU A 818 -21.31 -9.35 35.26
CA LEU A 818 -20.31 -10.42 35.39
C LEU A 818 -19.43 -10.29 36.65
N GLY A 819 -19.69 -9.31 37.52
CA GLY A 819 -18.89 -9.07 38.74
C GLY A 819 -17.45 -8.65 38.49
N ARG A 820 -17.10 -8.22 37.27
CA ARG A 820 -15.73 -7.76 36.95
C ARG A 820 -15.54 -6.35 37.47
N ASN A 821 -14.59 -6.16 38.37
CA ASN A 821 -14.26 -4.85 38.96
C ASN A 821 -13.82 -3.88 37.85
N VAL A 822 -14.67 -2.90 37.55
CA VAL A 822 -14.45 -1.95 36.44
C VAL A 822 -13.49 -0.82 36.82
N GLU A 823 -13.17 -0.65 38.11
CA GLU A 823 -12.30 0.41 38.61
C GLU A 823 -10.80 0.11 38.47
N ASN A 824 -10.39 -1.12 38.15
CA ASN A 824 -8.96 -1.44 37.98
C ASN A 824 -8.71 -2.43 36.81
N PRO A 825 -8.60 -1.93 35.56
CA PRO A 825 -8.45 -2.76 34.37
C PRO A 825 -7.11 -3.52 34.28
N ASP A 826 -6.14 -3.27 35.18
CA ASP A 826 -4.82 -3.94 35.18
C ASP A 826 -4.72 -5.14 36.13
N LYS A 827 -5.78 -5.49 36.88
CA LYS A 827 -5.74 -6.68 37.76
C LYS A 827 -6.02 -8.02 37.07
N ASP A 828 -6.58 -8.02 35.87
CA ASP A 828 -6.96 -9.23 35.11
C ASP A 828 -6.13 -9.41 33.81
N LYS A 829 -4.93 -8.86 33.75
CA LYS A 829 -3.96 -9.13 32.66
C LYS A 829 -2.90 -10.14 33.07
#